data_AF-A0A7Y3M5E4-F1
#
_entry.id   AF-A0A7Y3M5E4-F1
#
_cell.length_a   1.000
_cell.length_b   1.000
_cell.length_c   1.000
_cell.angle_alpha   90.00
_cell.angle_beta   90.00
_cell.angle_gamma   90.00
#
_symmetry.space_group_name_H-M   'P 1'
#
loop_
_entity.id
_entity.type
_entity.pdbx_description
1 polymer ?
#
loop_
_entity_poly.entity_id
_entity_poly.type
_entity_poly.pdbx_seq_one_letter_code
_entity_poly.pdbx_strand_id
1 'polypeptide(L)'
;MNNPSTKKKWTKTLQFFAAYLVASWTFLQFVDWALNRYNISPHWVDLLLWIFIGIIPSLLIYLYHQDRINKKILKLREKIIFPLNILLLMVVTYFGFGNSDLGATTKTINYETESGEKKTALITKEEFREGFYVFPFKLKEVDSSKQWLQYGINRLLVEDLRQNKNLSPELANVTSTAEKVRSASYFNEYYVDGEFEFTDSTYVLTAFIRDSKTAEIIKQETFKGTDILDVIDDITVFITDNFTSKEINTPKYLDLDVIEFTSSSLKALEYFVYSDFTNAVKEDESFALAHLENGKRNLNFNQGKYEERKLADKAYQYRSRLPLQKQGEALILKNLAYDQFDNAEQLVKLQLEVDPGDDTYNRILYNIYGRTKNTKAYTQRAYDAWANKKSVNNGANLIEAALIREDYNYILKQIDLVSLTQLNDEYVFHLKLRPFMLKGDIKEAQKIHDKFKLLHPDMKNMTKVNDIALSYLKDNKPTIHKLKKFEGLYRSNHSEQSYTLWVENNTLLQYTSNQSIMPYILAGDNTIVRGTASANKTVLKKFIPDETGEFYLFEHFEYRKDRDYKAWSWRIDSTILKAGRYLKAKQLDSAKVVYEKAIEANPKHYFLKDALAHVNYMLSTDAENLQKQLEAVVGTYGPRKFYIENGKLFYKREQSESGQVFPKIELLPISENRYMNLTNLGDHYIFKLENGIPKTSIVYRFIIDDEKWIELKNEGNTFKRSD
;
A
#
# COMPACT_ATOMS: atom_id res chain seq x y z
N MET A 1 -19.70 -59.43 -27.79
CA MET A 1 -19.94 -59.65 -26.35
C MET A 1 -21.38 -60.13 -26.15
N ASN A 2 -21.66 -61.44 -26.16
CA ASN A 2 -23.03 -61.97 -25.96
C ASN A 2 -23.01 -63.22 -25.05
N ASN A 3 -22.54 -63.08 -23.81
CA ASN A 3 -22.70 -64.12 -22.78
C ASN A 3 -23.67 -63.60 -21.70
N PRO A 4 -24.86 -64.20 -21.52
CA PRO A 4 -25.91 -63.70 -20.61
C PRO A 4 -25.46 -63.62 -19.14
N SER A 5 -24.51 -64.47 -18.73
CA SER A 5 -23.87 -64.45 -17.41
C SER A 5 -23.10 -63.14 -17.15
N THR A 6 -22.30 -62.71 -18.13
CA THR A 6 -21.49 -61.50 -18.04
C THR A 6 -22.37 -60.24 -18.03
N LYS A 7 -23.47 -60.25 -18.79
CA LYS A 7 -24.45 -59.15 -18.82
C LYS A 7 -25.15 -58.97 -17.48
N LYS A 8 -25.60 -60.07 -16.85
CA LYS A 8 -26.22 -60.05 -15.52
C LYS A 8 -25.27 -59.52 -14.45
N LYS A 9 -23.98 -59.89 -14.54
CA LYS A 9 -22.95 -59.44 -13.59
C LYS A 9 -22.69 -57.94 -13.66
N TRP A 10 -22.50 -57.41 -14.87
CA TRP A 10 -22.33 -55.97 -15.07
C TRP A 10 -23.56 -55.16 -14.65
N THR A 11 -24.76 -55.68 -14.90
CA THR A 11 -26.01 -55.03 -14.47
C THR A 11 -26.04 -54.88 -12.94
N LYS A 12 -25.68 -55.92 -12.19
CA LYS A 12 -25.59 -55.88 -10.72
C LYS A 12 -24.49 -54.94 -10.24
N THR A 13 -23.31 -54.95 -10.87
CA THR A 13 -22.22 -54.01 -10.58
C THR A 13 -22.67 -52.55 -10.75
N LEU A 14 -23.36 -52.23 -11.84
CA LEU A 14 -23.85 -50.88 -12.11
C LEU A 14 -24.94 -50.43 -11.13
N GLN A 15 -25.82 -51.35 -10.70
CA GLN A 15 -26.82 -51.04 -9.66
C GLN A 15 -26.18 -50.65 -8.33
N PHE A 16 -25.20 -51.43 -7.86
CA PHE A 16 -24.48 -51.09 -6.62
C PHE A 16 -23.63 -49.85 -6.76
N PHE A 17 -23.03 -49.63 -7.94
CA PHE A 17 -22.29 -48.41 -8.20
C PHE A 17 -23.21 -47.18 -8.19
N ALA A 18 -24.38 -47.25 -8.81
CA ALA A 18 -25.38 -46.18 -8.75
C ALA A 18 -25.85 -45.91 -7.32
N ALA A 19 -26.11 -46.96 -6.53
CA ALA A 19 -26.46 -46.81 -5.12
C ALA A 19 -25.34 -46.14 -4.31
N TYR A 20 -24.07 -46.50 -4.58
CA TYR A 20 -22.91 -45.85 -3.98
C TYR A 20 -22.84 -44.36 -4.33
N LEU A 21 -23.03 -43.99 -5.60
CA LEU A 21 -23.03 -42.58 -6.01
C LEU A 21 -24.14 -41.77 -5.31
N VAL A 22 -25.35 -42.32 -5.24
CA VAL A 22 -26.48 -41.66 -4.54
C VAL A 22 -26.19 -41.52 -3.04
N ALA A 23 -25.68 -42.58 -2.40
CA ALA A 23 -25.32 -42.54 -0.98
C ALA A 23 -24.17 -41.57 -0.70
N SER A 24 -23.16 -41.53 -1.56
CA SER A 24 -22.01 -40.63 -1.43
C SER A 24 -22.44 -39.17 -1.59
N TRP A 25 -23.28 -38.88 -2.58
CA TRP A 25 -23.87 -37.54 -2.75
C TRP A 25 -24.71 -37.12 -1.55
N THR A 26 -25.59 -38.00 -1.07
CA THR A 26 -26.44 -37.72 0.11
C THR A 26 -25.60 -37.47 1.35
N PHE A 27 -24.51 -38.24 1.53
CA PHE A 27 -23.57 -38.03 2.63
C PHE A 27 -22.83 -36.70 2.52
N LEU A 28 -22.37 -36.32 1.33
CA LEU A 28 -21.73 -35.01 1.11
C LEU A 28 -22.68 -33.85 1.44
N GLN A 29 -23.95 -33.94 1.04
CA GLN A 29 -24.97 -32.93 1.37
C GLN A 29 -25.22 -32.83 2.89
N PHE A 30 -25.24 -33.97 3.59
CA PHE A 30 -25.35 -33.98 5.04
C PHE A 30 -24.13 -33.39 5.74
N VAL A 31 -22.93 -33.72 5.26
CA VAL A 31 -21.67 -33.18 5.79
C VAL A 31 -21.60 -31.68 5.55
N ASP A 32 -21.91 -31.21 4.35
CA ASP A 32 -21.99 -29.78 4.03
C ASP A 32 -22.92 -29.03 4.98
N TRP A 33 -24.15 -29.54 5.15
CA TRP A 33 -25.08 -29.00 6.15
C TRP A 33 -24.50 -28.96 7.57
N ALA A 34 -23.84 -30.03 8.02
CA ALA A 34 -23.25 -30.09 9.35
C ALA A 34 -22.07 -29.11 9.51
N LEU A 35 -21.20 -29.01 8.51
CA LEU A 35 -20.05 -28.08 8.53
C LEU A 35 -20.52 -26.64 8.59
N ASN A 36 -21.51 -26.27 7.75
CA ASN A 36 -22.08 -24.94 7.73
C ASN A 36 -22.77 -24.62 9.07
N ARG A 37 -23.50 -25.58 9.65
CA ARG A 37 -24.16 -25.43 10.97
C ARG A 37 -23.18 -25.15 12.11
N TYR A 38 -21.96 -25.67 12.03
CA TYR A 38 -20.94 -25.55 13.09
C TYR A 38 -19.78 -24.61 12.72
N ASN A 39 -19.88 -23.85 11.62
CA ASN A 39 -18.82 -22.97 11.14
C ASN A 39 -17.46 -23.71 11.00
N ILE A 40 -17.49 -24.92 10.44
CA ILE A 40 -16.31 -25.73 10.13
C ILE A 40 -15.99 -25.56 8.64
N SER A 41 -14.71 -25.59 8.30
CA SER A 41 -14.20 -25.42 6.93
C SER A 41 -14.97 -26.26 5.89
N PRO A 42 -15.42 -25.65 4.78
CA PRO A 42 -16.11 -26.36 3.70
C PRO A 42 -15.18 -27.31 2.92
N HIS A 43 -13.85 -27.17 3.07
CA HIS A 43 -12.87 -28.04 2.41
C HIS A 43 -12.99 -29.52 2.79
N TRP A 44 -13.71 -29.85 3.87
CA TRP A 44 -14.08 -31.23 4.19
C TRP A 44 -14.98 -31.87 3.12
N VAL A 45 -15.90 -31.10 2.53
CA VAL A 45 -16.79 -31.59 1.47
C VAL A 45 -15.96 -31.96 0.25
N ASP A 46 -15.06 -31.08 -0.17
CA ASP A 46 -14.15 -31.32 -1.30
C ASP A 46 -13.23 -32.51 -1.05
N LEU A 47 -12.61 -32.58 0.13
CA LEU A 47 -11.75 -33.70 0.51
C LEU A 47 -12.51 -35.03 0.42
N LEU A 48 -13.72 -35.09 0.98
CA LEU A 48 -14.56 -36.28 0.93
C LEU A 48 -15.02 -36.62 -0.49
N LEU A 49 -15.32 -35.62 -1.32
CA LEU A 49 -15.65 -35.82 -2.73
C LEU A 49 -14.48 -36.47 -3.47
N TRP A 50 -13.25 -35.97 -3.29
CA TRP A 50 -12.05 -36.57 -3.89
C TRP A 50 -11.80 -37.99 -3.37
N ILE A 51 -12.08 -38.26 -2.10
CA ILE A 51 -12.01 -39.62 -1.53
C ILE A 51 -13.03 -40.53 -2.22
N PHE A 52 -14.29 -40.09 -2.35
CA PHE A 52 -15.34 -40.90 -2.96
C PHE A 52 -15.10 -41.18 -4.44
N ILE A 53 -14.61 -40.19 -5.20
CA ILE A 53 -14.22 -40.36 -6.61
C ILE A 53 -13.00 -41.27 -6.72
N GLY A 54 -11.98 -41.05 -5.89
CA GLY A 54 -10.74 -41.83 -5.95
C GLY A 54 -10.91 -43.30 -5.57
N ILE A 55 -11.94 -43.68 -4.82
CA ILE A 55 -12.25 -45.08 -4.49
C ILE A 55 -12.93 -45.83 -5.66
N ILE A 56 -13.54 -45.12 -6.63
CA ILE A 56 -14.34 -45.71 -7.73
C ILE A 56 -13.61 -46.84 -8.48
N PRO A 57 -12.33 -46.71 -8.89
CA PRO A 57 -11.64 -47.78 -9.62
C PRO A 57 -11.56 -49.07 -8.81
N SER A 58 -11.24 -48.97 -7.53
CA SER A 58 -11.18 -50.12 -6.62
C SER A 58 -12.57 -50.72 -6.36
N LEU A 59 -13.57 -49.85 -6.18
CA LEU A 59 -14.95 -50.27 -5.96
C LEU A 59 -15.51 -51.04 -7.16
N LEU A 60 -15.28 -50.58 -8.39
CA LEU A 60 -15.75 -51.27 -9.60
C LEU A 60 -15.12 -52.65 -9.76
N ILE A 61 -13.81 -52.78 -9.50
CA ILE A 61 -13.11 -54.07 -9.52
C ILE A 61 -13.68 -54.99 -8.44
N TYR A 62 -13.92 -54.46 -7.24
CA TYR A 62 -14.53 -55.21 -6.14
C TYR A 62 -15.93 -55.70 -6.50
N LEU A 63 -16.83 -54.81 -6.93
CA LEU A 63 -18.21 -55.14 -7.28
C LEU A 63 -18.29 -56.13 -8.46
N TYR A 64 -17.44 -55.99 -9.47
CA TYR A 64 -17.39 -56.93 -10.60
C TYR A 64 -16.87 -58.32 -10.21
N HIS A 65 -16.07 -58.43 -9.14
CA HIS A 65 -15.50 -59.68 -8.66
C HIS A 65 -15.98 -60.11 -7.27
N GLN A 66 -17.10 -59.54 -6.81
CA GLN A 66 -17.60 -59.62 -5.43
C GLN A 66 -17.65 -61.06 -4.89
N ASP A 67 -18.27 -61.99 -5.62
CA ASP A 67 -18.41 -63.39 -5.16
C ASP A 67 -17.07 -64.11 -4.92
N ARG A 68 -16.03 -63.74 -5.69
CA ARG A 68 -14.69 -64.32 -5.58
C ARG A 68 -13.92 -63.65 -4.45
N ILE A 69 -13.97 -62.31 -4.39
CA ILE A 69 -13.23 -61.54 -3.39
C ILE A 69 -13.79 -61.81 -1.98
N ASN A 70 -15.11 -61.96 -1.82
CA ASN A 70 -15.74 -62.32 -0.55
C ASN A 70 -15.32 -63.70 -0.04
N LYS A 71 -14.90 -64.61 -0.93
CA LYS A 71 -14.27 -65.89 -0.58
C LYS A 71 -12.77 -65.77 -0.26
N LYS A 72 -12.25 -64.55 -0.10
CA LYS A 72 -10.84 -64.21 0.16
C LYS A 72 -9.86 -64.61 -0.95
N ILE A 73 -10.35 -64.78 -2.18
CA ILE A 73 -9.52 -65.15 -3.35
C ILE A 73 -9.20 -63.88 -4.15
N LEU A 74 -8.04 -63.28 -3.85
CA LEU A 74 -7.51 -62.10 -4.53
C LEU A 74 -6.47 -62.50 -5.60
N LYS A 75 -6.61 -61.97 -6.81
CA LYS A 75 -5.60 -62.12 -7.87
C LYS A 75 -4.43 -61.17 -7.63
N LEU A 76 -3.25 -61.50 -8.18
CA LEU A 76 -2.04 -60.67 -8.06
C LEU A 76 -2.29 -59.21 -8.42
N ARG A 77 -3.04 -58.97 -9.52
CA ARG A 77 -3.44 -57.62 -9.93
C ARG A 77 -4.28 -56.86 -8.90
N GLU A 78 -5.19 -57.50 -8.18
CA GLU A 78 -6.00 -56.83 -7.14
C GLU A 78 -5.16 -56.52 -5.89
N LYS A 79 -4.22 -57.41 -5.56
CA LYS A 79 -3.25 -57.17 -4.47
C LYS A 79 -2.34 -55.97 -4.74
N ILE A 80 -2.17 -55.59 -6.01
CA ILE A 80 -1.39 -54.41 -6.41
C ILE A 80 -2.30 -53.19 -6.57
N ILE A 81 -3.43 -53.33 -7.28
CA ILE A 81 -4.30 -52.21 -7.62
C ILE A 81 -4.95 -51.59 -6.37
N PHE A 82 -5.43 -52.38 -5.41
CA PHE A 82 -6.10 -51.81 -4.22
C PHE A 82 -5.13 -50.98 -3.36
N PRO A 83 -3.94 -51.46 -2.97
CA PRO A 83 -2.99 -50.63 -2.23
C PRO A 83 -2.49 -49.44 -3.03
N LEU A 84 -2.25 -49.60 -4.35
CA LEU A 84 -1.80 -48.51 -5.21
C LEU A 84 -2.84 -47.40 -5.31
N ASN A 85 -4.14 -47.74 -5.40
CA ASN A 85 -5.22 -46.77 -5.43
C ASN A 85 -5.32 -45.98 -4.12
N ILE A 86 -5.14 -46.66 -2.98
CA ILE A 86 -5.10 -46.01 -1.66
C ILE A 86 -3.87 -45.08 -1.55
N LEU A 87 -2.70 -45.54 -1.98
CA LEU A 87 -1.48 -44.73 -1.98
C LEU A 87 -1.64 -43.48 -2.87
N LEU A 88 -2.19 -43.64 -4.07
CA LEU A 88 -2.48 -42.52 -4.98
C LEU A 88 -3.45 -41.53 -4.34
N LEU A 89 -4.51 -42.02 -3.70
CA LEU A 89 -5.49 -41.20 -3.01
C LEU A 89 -4.88 -40.43 -1.83
N MET A 90 -4.01 -41.06 -1.03
CA MET A 90 -3.26 -40.37 0.03
C MET A 90 -2.34 -39.28 -0.53
N VAL A 91 -1.64 -39.54 -1.63
CA VAL A 91 -0.77 -38.54 -2.28
C VAL A 91 -1.59 -37.37 -2.83
N VAL A 92 -2.66 -37.64 -3.57
CA VAL A 92 -3.52 -36.60 -4.17
C VAL A 92 -4.19 -35.75 -3.09
N THR A 93 -4.74 -36.36 -2.04
CA THR A 93 -5.38 -35.62 -0.94
C THR A 93 -4.38 -34.83 -0.11
N TYR A 94 -3.19 -35.38 0.17
CA TYR A 94 -2.13 -34.67 0.87
C TYR A 94 -1.65 -33.44 0.10
N PHE A 95 -1.39 -33.56 -1.21
CA PHE A 95 -0.95 -32.41 -2.00
C PHE A 95 -2.08 -31.43 -2.34
N GLY A 96 -3.33 -31.91 -2.45
CA GLY A 96 -4.50 -31.08 -2.74
C GLY A 96 -5.00 -30.27 -1.54
N PHE A 97 -4.97 -30.87 -0.34
CA PHE A 97 -5.60 -30.30 0.87
C PHE A 97 -4.64 -30.13 2.06
N GLY A 98 -3.37 -30.54 1.95
CA GLY A 98 -2.42 -30.49 3.08
C GLY A 98 -2.10 -29.08 3.60
N ASN A 99 -2.42 -28.04 2.82
CA ASN A 99 -2.28 -26.63 3.22
C ASN A 99 -3.63 -25.94 3.51
N SER A 100 -4.75 -26.64 3.36
CA SER A 100 -6.08 -26.10 3.62
C SER A 100 -6.39 -26.18 5.12
N ASP A 101 -6.91 -25.10 5.71
CA ASP A 101 -7.41 -25.17 7.10
C ASP A 101 -8.74 -25.96 7.10
N LEU A 102 -8.74 -27.10 7.77
CA LEU A 102 -9.91 -27.98 7.97
C LEU A 102 -10.63 -27.70 9.30
N GLY A 103 -10.18 -26.71 10.06
CA GLY A 103 -10.71 -26.32 11.36
C GLY A 103 -11.91 -25.37 11.27
N ALA A 104 -12.18 -24.67 12.38
CA ALA A 104 -13.25 -23.66 12.43
C ALA A 104 -12.96 -22.50 11.47
N THR A 105 -13.99 -21.95 10.84
CA THR A 105 -13.90 -20.76 9.97
C THR A 105 -13.73 -19.46 10.75
N THR A 106 -13.95 -19.53 12.06
CA THR A 106 -13.84 -18.41 13.00
C THR A 106 -12.75 -18.64 14.03
N LYS A 107 -12.28 -17.56 14.64
CA LYS A 107 -11.37 -17.57 15.79
C LYS A 107 -11.85 -16.61 16.87
N THR A 108 -11.53 -16.91 18.12
CA THR A 108 -11.84 -16.04 19.25
C THR A 108 -10.66 -15.12 19.53
N ILE A 109 -10.94 -13.82 19.65
CA ILE A 109 -9.98 -12.81 20.10
C ILE A 109 -10.39 -12.33 21.49
N ASN A 110 -9.41 -12.20 22.38
CA ASN A 110 -9.60 -11.64 23.71
C ASN A 110 -9.10 -10.20 23.69
N TYR A 111 -9.91 -9.25 24.16
CA TYR A 111 -9.52 -7.85 24.24
C TYR A 111 -9.98 -7.23 25.55
N GLU A 112 -9.31 -6.17 25.97
CA GLU A 112 -9.67 -5.39 27.16
C GLU A 112 -10.34 -4.10 26.70
N THR A 113 -11.50 -3.78 27.27
CA THR A 113 -12.23 -2.55 26.97
C THR A 113 -11.57 -1.34 27.65
N GLU A 114 -11.98 -0.12 27.28
CA GLU A 114 -11.52 1.11 27.94
C GLU A 114 -11.79 1.13 29.46
N SER A 115 -12.74 0.31 29.94
CA SER A 115 -13.06 0.15 31.36
C SER A 115 -12.19 -0.89 32.10
N GLY A 116 -11.26 -1.54 31.41
CA GLY A 116 -10.44 -2.63 31.95
C GLY A 116 -11.13 -4.01 31.92
N GLU A 117 -12.35 -4.10 31.38
CA GLU A 117 -13.09 -5.36 31.29
C GLU A 117 -12.56 -6.23 30.15
N LYS A 118 -12.18 -7.48 30.43
CA LYS A 118 -11.79 -8.46 29.42
C LYS A 118 -13.02 -9.04 28.73
N LYS A 119 -13.13 -8.82 27.42
CA LYS A 119 -14.19 -9.36 26.56
C LYS A 119 -13.60 -10.28 25.49
N THR A 120 -14.45 -11.12 24.93
CA THR A 120 -14.11 -12.00 23.82
C THR A 120 -14.99 -11.69 22.63
N ALA A 121 -14.42 -11.62 21.43
CA ALA A 121 -15.18 -11.53 20.19
C ALA A 121 -14.85 -12.72 19.28
N LEU A 122 -15.85 -13.20 18.55
CA LEU A 122 -15.67 -14.18 17.48
C LEU A 122 -15.47 -13.43 16.17
N ILE A 123 -14.44 -13.76 15.41
CA ILE A 123 -14.14 -13.15 14.12
C ILE A 123 -13.89 -14.22 13.05
N THR A 124 -14.21 -13.91 11.81
CA THR A 124 -13.95 -14.79 10.67
C THR A 124 -12.46 -14.78 10.34
N LYS A 125 -11.86 -15.98 10.23
CA LYS A 125 -10.45 -16.09 9.84
C LYS A 125 -10.29 -15.64 8.39
N GLU A 126 -9.12 -15.10 8.10
CA GLU A 126 -8.88 -14.35 6.87
C GLU A 126 -9.00 -15.20 5.61
N GLU A 127 -8.53 -16.44 5.68
CA GLU A 127 -8.59 -17.44 4.62
C GLU A 127 -10.01 -17.88 4.25
N PHE A 128 -11.01 -17.55 5.09
CA PHE A 128 -12.43 -17.81 4.84
C PHE A 128 -13.23 -16.52 4.56
N ARG A 129 -12.56 -15.37 4.41
CA ARG A 129 -13.23 -14.13 4.01
C ARG A 129 -13.38 -14.07 2.50
N GLU A 130 -14.52 -13.58 2.07
CA GLU A 130 -14.85 -13.49 0.65
C GLU A 130 -14.15 -12.26 0.03
N GLY A 131 -13.23 -12.51 -0.89
CA GLY A 131 -12.45 -11.47 -1.57
C GLY A 131 -13.07 -11.10 -2.93
N PHE A 132 -13.16 -9.80 -3.22
CA PHE A 132 -13.63 -9.30 -4.52
C PHE A 132 -13.15 -7.87 -4.78
N TYR A 133 -13.13 -7.47 -6.05
CA TYR A 133 -12.90 -6.08 -6.43
C TYR A 133 -14.20 -5.30 -6.53
N VAL A 134 -14.17 -4.02 -6.18
CA VAL A 134 -15.23 -3.05 -6.49
C VAL A 134 -14.69 -2.03 -7.50
N PHE A 135 -15.26 -2.02 -8.70
CA PHE A 135 -14.86 -1.14 -9.79
C PHE A 135 -15.79 0.07 -9.92
N PRO A 136 -15.36 1.12 -10.64
CA PRO A 136 -16.13 2.35 -10.77
C PRO A 136 -17.45 2.12 -11.51
N PHE A 137 -18.53 2.74 -11.02
CA PHE A 137 -19.86 2.65 -11.61
C PHE A 137 -19.93 3.52 -12.87
N LYS A 138 -20.52 2.99 -13.95
CA LYS A 138 -20.60 3.71 -15.22
C LYS A 138 -21.81 4.65 -15.23
N LEU A 139 -21.56 5.92 -15.51
CA LEU A 139 -22.62 6.91 -15.71
C LEU A 139 -23.35 6.65 -17.05
N LYS A 140 -24.69 6.55 -17.04
CA LYS A 140 -25.49 6.27 -18.26
C LYS A 140 -25.53 7.45 -19.23
N GLU A 141 -25.76 8.66 -18.73
CA GLU A 141 -25.77 9.90 -19.53
C GLU A 141 -24.60 10.79 -19.15
N VAL A 142 -23.84 11.28 -20.12
CA VAL A 142 -22.59 12.03 -19.88
C VAL A 142 -22.89 13.43 -19.33
N ASP A 143 -23.17 13.52 -18.03
CA ASP A 143 -23.17 14.75 -17.23
C ASP A 143 -21.80 14.90 -16.56
N SER A 144 -20.99 15.83 -17.06
CA SER A 144 -19.63 16.08 -16.56
C SER A 144 -19.61 16.52 -15.09
N SER A 145 -20.69 17.11 -14.56
CA SER A 145 -20.78 17.54 -13.16
C SER A 145 -20.86 16.38 -12.17
N LYS A 146 -21.26 15.20 -12.65
CA LYS A 146 -21.46 13.98 -11.82
C LYS A 146 -20.47 12.87 -12.15
N GLN A 147 -19.55 13.11 -13.08
CA GLN A 147 -18.58 12.10 -13.49
C GLN A 147 -17.70 11.62 -12.32
N TRP A 148 -17.45 12.46 -11.32
CA TRP A 148 -16.68 12.06 -10.13
C TRP A 148 -17.37 10.95 -9.33
N LEU A 149 -18.70 10.85 -9.35
CA LEU A 149 -19.47 9.84 -8.61
C LEU A 149 -19.16 8.41 -9.08
N GLN A 150 -18.70 8.23 -10.33
CA GLN A 150 -18.18 6.94 -10.79
C GLN A 150 -17.11 6.39 -9.83
N TYR A 151 -16.20 7.26 -9.37
CA TYR A 151 -15.13 6.94 -8.44
C TYR A 151 -15.51 7.20 -6.97
N GLY A 152 -16.59 7.95 -6.73
CA GLY A 152 -17.14 8.16 -5.40
C GLY A 152 -17.86 6.94 -4.89
N ILE A 153 -18.80 6.42 -5.69
CA ILE A 153 -19.61 5.24 -5.35
C ILE A 153 -18.71 4.05 -5.03
N ASN A 154 -17.77 3.68 -5.92
CA ASN A 154 -16.91 2.51 -5.66
C ASN A 154 -16.03 2.69 -4.42
N ARG A 155 -15.51 3.91 -4.18
CA ARG A 155 -14.66 4.18 -3.02
C ARG A 155 -15.45 4.10 -1.72
N LEU A 156 -16.63 4.71 -1.65
CA LEU A 156 -17.48 4.72 -0.47
C LEU A 156 -18.02 3.30 -0.18
N LEU A 157 -18.45 2.57 -1.20
CA LEU A 157 -18.82 1.15 -1.07
C LEU A 157 -17.69 0.32 -0.44
N VAL A 158 -16.44 0.51 -0.88
CA VAL A 158 -15.30 -0.23 -0.30
C VAL A 158 -15.03 0.17 1.15
N GLU A 159 -15.12 1.45 1.50
CA GLU A 159 -14.92 1.87 2.90
C GLU A 159 -16.00 1.30 3.81
N ASP A 160 -17.24 1.21 3.32
CA ASP A 160 -18.36 0.64 4.06
C ASP A 160 -18.27 -0.90 4.19
N LEU A 161 -18.09 -1.61 3.07
CA LEU A 161 -17.95 -3.08 3.07
C LEU A 161 -16.77 -3.59 3.92
N ARG A 162 -15.75 -2.75 4.18
CA ARG A 162 -14.61 -3.10 5.06
C ARG A 162 -14.96 -3.17 6.55
N GLN A 163 -16.10 -2.61 6.95
CA GLN A 163 -16.62 -2.72 8.31
C GLN A 163 -16.97 -4.19 8.61
N ASN A 164 -17.48 -4.93 7.61
CA ASN A 164 -17.79 -6.34 7.71
C ASN A 164 -16.56 -7.24 7.51
N LYS A 165 -16.09 -7.89 8.58
CA LYS A 165 -14.90 -8.77 8.54
C LYS A 165 -15.17 -10.18 7.99
N ASN A 166 -16.35 -10.42 7.41
CA ASN A 166 -16.58 -11.59 6.55
C ASN A 166 -16.14 -11.32 5.11
N LEU A 167 -15.93 -10.05 4.74
CA LEU A 167 -15.56 -9.62 3.41
C LEU A 167 -14.11 -9.11 3.37
N SER A 168 -13.55 -9.08 2.16
CA SER A 168 -12.23 -8.51 1.87
C SER A 168 -12.27 -7.71 0.56
N PRO A 169 -13.05 -6.61 0.50
CA PRO A 169 -13.21 -5.82 -0.72
C PRO A 169 -11.94 -5.05 -1.08
N GLU A 170 -11.61 -5.04 -2.38
CA GLU A 170 -10.48 -4.30 -2.95
C GLU A 170 -10.95 -3.20 -3.90
N LEU A 171 -10.37 -2.01 -3.76
CA LEU A 171 -10.66 -0.88 -4.65
C LEU A 171 -9.78 -0.94 -5.91
N ALA A 172 -10.40 -0.84 -7.09
CA ALA A 172 -9.68 -0.65 -8.34
C ALA A 172 -10.38 0.38 -9.23
N ASN A 173 -9.58 1.18 -9.95
CA ASN A 173 -10.06 2.32 -10.76
C ASN A 173 -9.95 2.04 -12.27
N VAL A 174 -10.20 0.80 -12.69
CA VAL A 174 -10.25 0.42 -14.11
C VAL A 174 -11.69 0.34 -14.60
N THR A 175 -11.95 0.83 -15.80
CA THR A 175 -13.31 0.96 -16.33
C THR A 175 -13.61 -0.03 -17.45
N SER A 176 -12.59 -0.49 -18.18
CA SER A 176 -12.76 -1.46 -19.27
C SER A 176 -13.01 -2.87 -18.73
N THR A 177 -13.96 -3.60 -19.32
CA THR A 177 -14.30 -4.96 -18.90
C THR A 177 -13.09 -5.90 -18.95
N ALA A 178 -12.25 -5.80 -19.98
CA ALA A 178 -11.07 -6.63 -20.12
C ALA A 178 -10.06 -6.43 -18.97
N GLU A 179 -9.85 -5.18 -18.53
CA GLU A 179 -8.95 -4.91 -17.40
C GLU A 179 -9.56 -5.29 -16.05
N LYS A 180 -10.89 -5.17 -15.90
CA LYS A 180 -11.62 -5.64 -14.71
C LYS A 180 -11.45 -7.14 -14.53
N VAL A 181 -11.75 -7.92 -15.58
CA VAL A 181 -11.57 -9.37 -15.62
C VAL A 181 -10.13 -9.73 -15.29
N ARG A 182 -9.17 -9.12 -16.00
CA ARG A 182 -7.74 -9.35 -15.75
C ARG A 182 -7.40 -9.15 -14.27
N SER A 183 -7.81 -8.03 -13.67
CA SER A 183 -7.48 -7.69 -12.27
C SER A 183 -8.20 -8.57 -11.25
N ALA A 184 -9.45 -8.95 -11.49
CA ALA A 184 -10.23 -9.74 -10.54
C ALA A 184 -9.90 -11.24 -10.59
N SER A 185 -9.65 -11.79 -11.79
CA SER A 185 -9.46 -13.23 -12.00
C SER A 185 -8.17 -13.81 -11.39
N TYR A 186 -7.27 -12.98 -10.82
CA TYR A 186 -6.06 -13.46 -10.15
C TYR A 186 -6.36 -14.25 -8.89
N PHE A 187 -7.20 -13.70 -8.03
CA PHE A 187 -7.37 -14.17 -6.65
C PHE A 187 -8.83 -14.21 -6.19
N ASN A 188 -9.78 -13.71 -7.00
CA ASN A 188 -11.18 -13.60 -6.60
C ASN A 188 -12.08 -14.31 -7.61
N GLU A 189 -13.16 -14.93 -7.15
CA GLU A 189 -14.16 -15.58 -8.01
C GLU A 189 -15.13 -14.57 -8.63
N TYR A 190 -15.35 -13.45 -7.94
CA TYR A 190 -16.29 -12.42 -8.37
C TYR A 190 -15.69 -11.02 -8.31
N TYR A 191 -16.39 -10.08 -8.93
CA TYR A 191 -16.21 -8.64 -8.70
C TYR A 191 -17.54 -7.90 -8.76
N VAL A 192 -17.55 -6.68 -8.24
CA VAL A 192 -18.68 -5.75 -8.23
C VAL A 192 -18.39 -4.59 -9.16
N ASP A 193 -19.36 -4.25 -9.99
CA ASP A 193 -19.42 -2.96 -10.68
C ASP A 193 -20.88 -2.52 -10.83
N GLY A 194 -21.14 -1.46 -11.59
CA GLY A 194 -22.50 -0.97 -11.72
C GLY A 194 -22.67 0.12 -12.75
N GLU A 195 -23.91 0.58 -12.85
CA GLU A 195 -24.32 1.73 -13.64
C GLU A 195 -25.12 2.69 -12.78
N PHE A 196 -25.08 3.99 -13.10
CA PHE A 196 -25.88 4.98 -12.38
C PHE A 196 -26.38 6.09 -13.29
N GLU A 197 -27.48 6.70 -12.87
CA GLU A 197 -28.05 7.93 -13.44
C GLU A 197 -28.68 8.77 -12.33
N PHE A 198 -28.86 10.06 -12.60
CA PHE A 198 -29.54 10.98 -11.69
C PHE A 198 -30.64 11.69 -12.47
N THR A 199 -31.89 11.33 -12.18
CA THR A 199 -33.08 11.82 -12.87
C THR A 199 -34.09 12.28 -11.84
N ASP A 200 -34.75 13.42 -12.08
CA ASP A 200 -35.79 13.96 -11.20
C ASP A 200 -35.40 14.03 -9.70
N SER A 201 -34.18 14.51 -9.43
CA SER A 201 -33.60 14.58 -8.07
C SER A 201 -33.45 13.23 -7.36
N THR A 202 -33.47 12.13 -8.10
CA THR A 202 -33.36 10.76 -7.60
C THR A 202 -32.13 10.09 -8.23
N TYR A 203 -31.28 9.52 -7.40
CA TYR A 203 -30.22 8.62 -7.82
C TYR A 203 -30.81 7.26 -8.14
N VAL A 204 -30.47 6.71 -9.31
CA VAL A 204 -30.84 5.35 -9.71
C VAL A 204 -29.55 4.59 -10.01
N LEU A 205 -29.18 3.68 -9.12
CA LEU A 205 -27.96 2.87 -9.22
C LEU A 205 -28.34 1.43 -9.49
N THR A 206 -27.67 0.77 -10.43
CA THR A 206 -27.77 -0.67 -10.63
C THR A 206 -26.42 -1.29 -10.31
N ALA A 207 -26.38 -2.13 -9.28
CA ALA A 207 -25.19 -2.87 -8.89
C ALA A 207 -25.19 -4.25 -9.56
N PHE A 208 -24.02 -4.70 -10.01
CA PHE A 208 -23.79 -6.00 -10.62
C PHE A 208 -22.76 -6.78 -9.82
N ILE A 209 -23.06 -8.03 -9.49
CA ILE A 209 -22.07 -9.03 -9.06
C ILE A 209 -21.79 -9.89 -10.28
N ARG A 210 -20.52 -9.95 -10.69
CA ARG A 210 -20.07 -10.63 -11.91
C ARG A 210 -19.06 -11.71 -11.60
N ASP A 211 -19.09 -12.76 -12.41
CA ASP A 211 -18.01 -13.75 -12.43
C ASP A 211 -16.71 -13.10 -12.94
N SER A 212 -15.61 -13.31 -12.21
CA SER A 212 -14.36 -12.60 -12.46
C SER A 212 -13.65 -13.04 -13.74
N LYS A 213 -13.96 -14.22 -14.27
CA LYS A 213 -13.32 -14.80 -15.45
C LYS A 213 -14.06 -14.47 -16.74
N THR A 214 -15.39 -14.43 -16.68
CA THR A 214 -16.29 -14.30 -17.84
C THR A 214 -16.96 -12.93 -17.93
N ALA A 215 -16.99 -12.16 -16.85
CA ALA A 215 -17.76 -10.93 -16.69
C ALA A 215 -19.29 -11.10 -16.79
N GLU A 216 -19.79 -12.34 -16.76
CA GLU A 216 -21.23 -12.62 -16.74
C GLU A 216 -21.86 -12.12 -15.44
N ILE A 217 -23.06 -11.54 -15.54
CA ILE A 217 -23.82 -11.06 -14.39
C ILE A 217 -24.42 -12.25 -13.67
N ILE A 218 -24.00 -12.46 -12.42
CA ILE A 218 -24.54 -13.50 -11.53
C ILE A 218 -25.75 -12.97 -10.77
N LYS A 219 -25.66 -11.72 -10.29
CA LYS A 219 -26.72 -11.01 -9.59
C LYS A 219 -26.72 -9.54 -9.99
N GLN A 220 -27.90 -8.94 -9.98
CA GLN A 220 -28.05 -7.50 -10.16
C GLN A 220 -29.26 -7.00 -9.40
N GLU A 221 -29.19 -5.76 -8.94
CA GLU A 221 -30.31 -5.07 -8.30
C GLU A 221 -30.24 -3.57 -8.58
N THR A 222 -31.39 -2.92 -8.66
CA THR A 222 -31.52 -1.48 -8.92
C THR A 222 -32.10 -0.78 -7.69
N PHE A 223 -31.36 0.20 -7.21
CA PHE A 223 -31.64 0.99 -6.01
C PHE A 223 -32.00 2.41 -6.42
N LYS A 224 -32.90 3.04 -5.65
CA LYS A 224 -33.39 4.39 -5.91
C LYS A 224 -33.50 5.17 -4.62
N GLY A 225 -32.97 6.39 -4.61
CA GLY A 225 -33.04 7.25 -3.44
C GLY A 225 -32.70 8.70 -3.77
N THR A 226 -33.12 9.63 -2.92
CA THR A 226 -32.77 11.05 -3.05
C THR A 226 -31.41 11.38 -2.44
N ASP A 227 -30.97 10.57 -1.47
CA ASP A 227 -29.61 10.61 -0.93
C ASP A 227 -28.79 9.47 -1.54
N ILE A 228 -27.60 9.79 -2.03
CA ILE A 228 -26.68 8.81 -2.62
C ILE A 228 -26.04 7.93 -1.55
N LEU A 229 -25.89 8.42 -0.31
CA LEU A 229 -25.27 7.67 0.78
C LEU A 229 -26.17 6.54 1.25
N ASP A 230 -27.46 6.81 1.47
CA ASP A 230 -28.46 5.78 1.79
C ASP A 230 -28.51 4.70 0.70
N VAL A 231 -28.43 5.10 -0.57
CA VAL A 231 -28.40 4.15 -1.70
C VAL A 231 -27.11 3.31 -1.70
N ILE A 232 -25.98 3.85 -1.25
CA ILE A 232 -24.73 3.11 -1.11
C ILE A 232 -24.86 2.08 0.02
N ASP A 233 -25.44 2.44 1.16
CA ASP A 233 -25.72 1.52 2.28
C ASP A 233 -26.66 0.38 1.84
N ASP A 234 -27.71 0.68 1.07
CA ASP A 234 -28.58 -0.38 0.50
C ASP A 234 -27.81 -1.34 -0.43
N ILE A 235 -26.87 -0.82 -1.22
CA ILE A 235 -26.03 -1.63 -2.11
C ILE A 235 -25.07 -2.51 -1.29
N THR A 236 -24.52 -2.03 -0.18
CA THR A 236 -23.60 -2.84 0.65
C THR A 236 -24.33 -3.97 1.37
N VAL A 237 -25.59 -3.78 1.75
CA VAL A 237 -26.49 -4.85 2.22
C VAL A 237 -26.69 -5.88 1.11
N PHE A 238 -27.04 -5.47 -0.11
CA PHE A 238 -27.19 -6.37 -1.25
C PHE A 238 -25.93 -7.19 -1.54
N ILE A 239 -24.76 -6.54 -1.54
CA ILE A 239 -23.48 -7.22 -1.75
C ILE A 239 -23.25 -8.24 -0.64
N THR A 240 -23.37 -7.81 0.62
CA THR A 240 -23.15 -8.68 1.78
C THR A 240 -24.03 -9.94 1.71
N ASP A 241 -25.33 -9.78 1.47
CA ASP A 241 -26.30 -10.87 1.42
C ASP A 241 -26.04 -11.87 0.28
N ASN A 242 -25.38 -11.46 -0.80
CA ASN A 242 -25.10 -12.32 -1.95
C ASN A 242 -23.69 -12.96 -1.91
N PHE A 243 -22.74 -12.37 -1.18
CA PHE A 243 -21.37 -12.90 -1.07
C PHE A 243 -21.18 -13.82 0.14
N THR A 244 -22.00 -13.70 1.17
CA THR A 244 -21.85 -14.49 2.40
C THR A 244 -23.07 -15.38 2.60
N SER A 245 -22.84 -16.66 2.88
CA SER A 245 -23.94 -17.51 3.34
C SER A 245 -24.47 -16.99 4.68
N LYS A 246 -25.77 -17.19 4.95
CA LYS A 246 -26.41 -16.74 6.21
C LYS A 246 -25.70 -17.25 7.48
N GLU A 247 -24.91 -18.32 7.38
CA GLU A 247 -24.19 -18.94 8.49
C GLU A 247 -22.78 -18.34 8.67
N ILE A 248 -22.09 -17.94 7.60
CA ILE A 248 -20.81 -17.19 7.66
C ILE A 248 -21.02 -15.78 8.26
N ASN A 249 -22.22 -15.21 8.14
CA ASN A 249 -22.63 -13.95 8.76
C ASN A 249 -22.95 -14.00 10.26
N THR A 250 -22.61 -15.10 10.96
CA THR A 250 -22.90 -15.21 12.40
C THR A 250 -22.16 -14.19 13.27
N PRO A 251 -20.88 -13.83 13.02
CA PRO A 251 -20.29 -12.64 13.61
C PRO A 251 -20.92 -11.39 13.00
N LYS A 252 -21.79 -10.73 13.77
CA LYS A 252 -22.29 -9.40 13.42
C LYS A 252 -21.24 -8.36 13.82
N TYR A 253 -20.86 -7.53 12.87
CA TYR A 253 -20.01 -6.37 13.10
C TYR A 253 -20.90 -5.14 13.25
N LEU A 254 -20.42 -4.15 14.01
CA LEU A 254 -21.04 -2.83 13.98
C LEU A 254 -20.83 -2.26 12.58
N ASP A 255 -21.94 -1.90 11.95
CA ASP A 255 -21.99 -1.33 10.62
C ASP A 255 -22.55 0.07 10.78
N LEU A 256 -21.70 1.07 10.62
CA LEU A 256 -22.10 2.48 10.69
C LEU A 256 -22.53 2.92 9.30
N ASP A 257 -23.64 3.65 9.21
CA ASP A 257 -24.05 4.27 7.94
C ASP A 257 -22.91 5.14 7.38
N VAL A 258 -22.74 5.16 6.05
CA VAL A 258 -21.64 5.89 5.41
C VAL A 258 -21.57 7.36 5.84
N ILE A 259 -22.73 7.99 6.05
CA ILE A 259 -22.83 9.39 6.47
C ILE A 259 -22.20 9.66 7.85
N GLU A 260 -22.18 8.68 8.77
CA GLU A 260 -21.68 8.88 10.14
C GLU A 260 -20.18 9.16 10.17
N PHE A 261 -19.42 8.42 9.38
CA PHE A 261 -17.96 8.50 9.32
C PHE A 261 -17.43 9.32 8.13
N THR A 262 -18.31 9.69 7.20
CA THR A 262 -17.99 10.56 6.06
C THR A 262 -18.55 11.98 6.22
N SER A 263 -19.32 12.47 5.25
CA SER A 263 -19.88 13.81 5.18
C SER A 263 -21.19 13.79 4.40
N SER A 264 -22.17 14.57 4.84
CA SER A 264 -23.41 14.83 4.09
C SER A 264 -23.24 15.85 2.96
N SER A 265 -22.08 16.52 2.87
CA SER A 265 -21.78 17.45 1.78
C SER A 265 -21.23 16.69 0.57
N LEU A 266 -22.01 16.61 -0.50
CA LEU A 266 -21.56 16.07 -1.79
C LEU A 266 -20.28 16.76 -2.29
N LYS A 267 -20.13 18.05 -1.99
CA LYS A 267 -18.92 18.80 -2.37
C LYS A 267 -17.69 18.34 -1.58
N ALA A 268 -17.85 18.06 -0.29
CA ALA A 268 -16.79 17.52 0.54
C ALA A 268 -16.38 16.12 0.07
N LEU A 269 -17.37 15.28 -0.27
CA LEU A 269 -17.15 13.94 -0.83
C LEU A 269 -16.41 14.00 -2.17
N GLU A 270 -16.78 14.92 -3.07
CA GLU A 270 -16.07 15.13 -4.34
C GLU A 270 -14.59 15.44 -4.10
N TYR A 271 -14.28 16.37 -3.20
CA TYR A 271 -12.90 16.68 -2.81
C TYR A 271 -12.18 15.44 -2.25
N PHE A 272 -12.85 14.67 -1.39
CA PHE A 272 -12.30 13.44 -0.80
C PHE A 272 -11.96 12.39 -1.87
N VAL A 273 -12.82 12.20 -2.87
CA VAL A 273 -12.62 11.28 -3.99
C VAL A 273 -11.38 11.65 -4.79
N TYR A 274 -11.18 12.93 -5.06
CA TYR A 274 -9.96 13.46 -5.70
C TYR A 274 -8.73 13.49 -4.78
N SER A 275 -8.85 12.96 -3.56
CA SER A 275 -7.81 12.96 -2.53
C SER A 275 -7.38 14.37 -2.09
N ASP A 276 -8.24 15.37 -2.29
CA ASP A 276 -8.09 16.72 -1.77
C ASP A 276 -8.72 16.83 -0.38
N PHE A 277 -8.13 16.08 0.55
CA PHE A 277 -8.65 15.98 1.91
C PHE A 277 -8.68 17.31 2.65
N THR A 278 -7.83 18.27 2.27
CA THR A 278 -7.82 19.59 2.92
C THR A 278 -9.05 20.40 2.58
N ASN A 279 -9.49 20.40 1.32
CA ASN A 279 -10.75 21.06 0.95
C ASN A 279 -11.97 20.26 1.42
N ALA A 280 -11.89 18.92 1.45
CA ALA A 280 -12.96 18.09 2.02
C ALA A 280 -13.25 18.47 3.49
N VAL A 281 -12.21 18.61 4.33
CA VAL A 281 -12.41 19.01 5.74
C VAL A 281 -12.69 20.50 5.93
N LYS A 282 -12.44 21.34 4.92
CA LYS A 282 -12.81 22.76 4.94
C LYS A 282 -14.30 22.93 4.64
N GLU A 283 -14.80 22.12 3.72
CA GLU A 283 -16.22 22.05 3.35
C GLU A 283 -17.05 21.42 4.48
N ASP A 284 -16.52 20.38 5.13
CA ASP A 284 -17.11 19.77 6.32
C ASP A 284 -16.03 19.44 7.36
N GLU A 285 -15.91 20.29 8.39
CA GLU A 285 -14.92 20.10 9.46
C GLU A 285 -15.09 18.80 10.24
N SER A 286 -16.28 18.20 10.15
CA SER A 286 -16.68 17.03 10.89
C SER A 286 -16.40 15.71 10.14
N PHE A 287 -15.92 15.80 8.88
CA PHE A 287 -15.60 14.68 8.00
C PHE A 287 -14.41 13.85 8.52
N ALA A 288 -14.70 12.91 9.42
CA ALA A 288 -13.70 12.16 10.18
C ALA A 288 -12.74 11.35 9.30
N LEU A 289 -13.26 10.65 8.29
CA LEU A 289 -12.43 9.85 7.38
C LEU A 289 -11.45 10.73 6.57
N ALA A 290 -11.86 11.94 6.16
CA ALA A 290 -10.99 12.87 5.46
C ALA A 290 -9.83 13.35 6.35
N HIS A 291 -10.07 13.63 7.64
CA HIS A 291 -8.99 13.94 8.58
C HIS A 291 -7.96 12.81 8.71
N LEU A 292 -8.44 11.56 8.84
CA LEU A 292 -7.57 10.38 8.94
C LEU A 292 -6.71 10.21 7.68
N GLU A 293 -7.32 10.23 6.50
CA GLU A 293 -6.58 10.06 5.23
C GLU A 293 -5.63 11.23 4.95
N ASN A 294 -5.98 12.46 5.35
CA ASN A 294 -5.07 13.61 5.26
C ASN A 294 -3.83 13.42 6.14
N GLY A 295 -4.02 12.99 7.38
CA GLY A 295 -2.92 12.71 8.31
C GLY A 295 -2.01 11.57 7.81
N LYS A 296 -2.60 10.46 7.33
CA LYS A 296 -1.85 9.34 6.72
C LYS A 296 -1.01 9.80 5.53
N ARG A 297 -1.59 10.60 4.63
CA ARG A 297 -0.89 11.14 3.45
C ARG A 297 0.28 12.03 3.85
N ASN A 298 0.07 12.96 4.78
CA ASN A 298 1.12 13.89 5.22
C ASN A 298 2.29 13.15 5.90
N LEU A 299 1.98 12.18 6.78
CA LEU A 299 2.99 11.36 7.44
C LEU A 299 3.82 10.56 6.42
N ASN A 300 3.18 9.92 5.43
CA ASN A 300 3.87 9.08 4.44
C ASN A 300 4.87 9.85 3.57
N PHE A 301 4.63 11.15 3.32
CA PHE A 301 5.49 12.00 2.49
C PHE A 301 6.36 12.98 3.27
N ASN A 302 6.29 12.97 4.60
CA ASN A 302 7.05 13.84 5.49
C ASN A 302 7.03 15.32 5.08
N GLN A 303 5.81 15.84 4.98
CA GLN A 303 5.54 17.19 4.47
C GLN A 303 5.79 18.30 5.52
N GLY A 304 6.18 17.94 6.74
CA GLY A 304 6.55 18.85 7.81
C GLY A 304 5.98 18.42 9.16
N LYS A 305 6.83 18.28 10.17
CA LYS A 305 6.47 17.68 11.46
C LYS A 305 5.33 18.37 12.22
N TYR A 306 5.18 19.69 12.06
CA TYR A 306 4.08 20.43 12.70
C TYR A 306 2.73 20.08 12.08
N GLU A 307 2.65 20.05 10.75
CA GLU A 307 1.39 19.74 10.06
C GLU A 307 1.01 18.28 10.28
N GLU A 308 1.98 17.36 10.25
CA GLU A 308 1.76 15.95 10.57
C GLU A 308 1.09 15.76 11.94
N ARG A 309 1.65 16.37 12.99
CA ARG A 309 1.12 16.27 14.36
C ARG A 309 -0.27 16.89 14.48
N LYS A 310 -0.46 18.07 13.88
CA LYS A 310 -1.76 18.75 13.86
C LYS A 310 -2.84 17.90 13.21
N LEU A 311 -2.54 17.30 12.06
CA LEU A 311 -3.48 16.43 11.33
C LEU A 311 -3.74 15.13 12.09
N ALA A 312 -2.71 14.53 12.70
CA ALA A 312 -2.87 13.34 13.53
C ALA A 312 -3.72 13.61 14.78
N ASP A 313 -3.54 14.77 15.43
CA ASP A 313 -4.36 15.18 16.56
C ASP A 313 -5.82 15.44 16.14
N LYS A 314 -6.05 16.00 14.95
CA LYS A 314 -7.40 16.16 14.39
C LYS A 314 -8.07 14.84 14.05
N ALA A 315 -7.36 13.91 13.41
CA ALA A 315 -7.86 12.56 13.16
C ALA A 315 -8.21 11.85 14.48
N TYR A 316 -7.37 11.99 15.50
CA TYR A 316 -7.63 11.44 16.83
C TYR A 316 -8.81 12.09 17.54
N GLN A 317 -9.02 13.40 17.37
CA GLN A 317 -10.16 14.15 17.92
C GLN A 317 -11.48 13.60 17.38
N TYR A 318 -11.56 13.32 16.08
CA TYR A 318 -12.78 12.81 15.43
C TYR A 318 -12.90 11.28 15.40
N ARG A 319 -11.98 10.56 16.05
CA ARG A 319 -11.90 9.09 15.93
C ARG A 319 -13.19 8.37 16.30
N SER A 320 -13.98 8.88 17.24
CA SER A 320 -15.20 8.20 17.71
C SER A 320 -16.29 8.10 16.63
N ARG A 321 -16.19 8.90 15.57
CA ARG A 321 -17.07 8.84 14.40
C ARG A 321 -16.61 7.83 13.36
N LEU A 322 -15.42 7.27 13.49
CA LEU A 322 -14.87 6.31 12.54
C LEU A 322 -15.31 4.89 12.91
N PRO A 323 -15.41 3.97 11.93
CA PRO A 323 -15.53 2.54 12.21
C PRO A 323 -14.40 2.05 13.12
N LEU A 324 -14.66 1.02 13.93
CA LEU A 324 -13.77 0.59 15.01
C LEU A 324 -12.30 0.42 14.57
N GLN A 325 -12.07 -0.17 13.40
CA GLN A 325 -10.72 -0.40 12.87
C GLN A 325 -10.03 0.93 12.50
N LYS A 326 -10.79 1.86 11.92
CA LYS A 326 -10.31 3.21 11.58
C LYS A 326 -10.02 4.06 12.82
N GLN A 327 -10.70 3.81 13.96
CA GLN A 327 -10.31 4.42 15.24
C GLN A 327 -8.90 3.98 15.65
N GLY A 328 -8.61 2.68 15.50
CA GLY A 328 -7.27 2.12 15.70
C GLY A 328 -6.22 2.76 14.79
N GLU A 329 -6.54 2.97 13.50
CA GLU A 329 -5.67 3.68 12.56
C GLU A 329 -5.35 5.12 13.04
N ALA A 330 -6.35 5.86 13.54
CA ALA A 330 -6.14 7.22 14.06
C ALA A 330 -5.22 7.24 15.30
N LEU A 331 -5.34 6.26 16.19
CA LEU A 331 -4.46 6.11 17.36
C LEU A 331 -3.02 5.75 16.95
N ILE A 332 -2.86 4.83 15.99
CA ILE A 332 -1.55 4.46 15.43
C ILE A 332 -0.90 5.68 14.76
N LEU A 333 -1.65 6.40 13.93
CA LEU A 333 -1.19 7.62 13.25
C LEU A 333 -0.67 8.65 14.25
N LYS A 334 -1.37 8.87 15.37
CA LYS A 334 -0.93 9.78 16.44
C LYS A 334 0.40 9.33 17.05
N ASN A 335 0.54 8.06 17.41
CA ASN A 335 1.81 7.55 17.96
C ASN A 335 2.96 7.75 16.95
N LEU A 336 2.73 7.48 15.65
CA LEU A 336 3.75 7.68 14.61
C LEU A 336 4.16 9.16 14.45
N ALA A 337 3.20 10.09 14.44
CA ALA A 337 3.48 11.53 14.30
C ALA A 337 4.28 12.12 15.50
N TYR A 338 4.19 11.46 16.66
CA TYR A 338 4.93 11.80 17.87
C TYR A 338 6.18 10.94 18.09
N ASP A 339 6.61 10.17 17.09
CA ASP A 339 7.78 9.27 17.13
C ASP A 339 7.70 8.16 18.20
N GLN A 340 6.51 7.78 18.63
CA GLN A 340 6.24 6.72 19.62
C GLN A 340 6.10 5.36 18.91
N PHE A 341 7.18 4.92 18.25
CA PHE A 341 7.14 3.74 17.36
C PHE A 341 6.85 2.42 18.08
N ASP A 342 7.33 2.23 19.32
CA ASP A 342 7.09 1.00 20.07
C ASP A 342 5.60 0.82 20.37
N ASN A 343 4.92 1.91 20.77
CA ASN A 343 3.47 1.92 20.97
C ASN A 343 2.73 1.66 19.65
N ALA A 344 3.16 2.32 18.57
CA ALA A 344 2.57 2.12 17.25
C ALA A 344 2.71 0.66 16.78
N GLU A 345 3.87 0.04 17.01
CA GLU A 345 4.13 -1.36 16.67
C GLU A 345 3.22 -2.31 17.43
N GLN A 346 3.07 -2.11 18.75
CA GLN A 346 2.17 -2.91 19.58
C GLN A 346 0.72 -2.79 19.09
N LEU A 347 0.25 -1.57 18.85
CA LEU A 347 -1.10 -1.32 18.35
C LEU A 347 -1.33 -1.98 16.98
N VAL A 348 -0.36 -1.86 16.06
CA VAL A 348 -0.44 -2.50 14.74
C VAL A 348 -0.47 -4.02 14.86
N LYS A 349 0.35 -4.62 15.73
CA LYS A 349 0.33 -6.07 15.97
C LYS A 349 -1.01 -6.54 16.51
N LEU A 350 -1.60 -5.81 17.46
CA LEU A 350 -2.95 -6.10 17.96
C LEU A 350 -4.01 -6.07 16.85
N GLN A 351 -3.94 -5.08 15.94
CA GLN A 351 -4.86 -5.03 14.80
C GLN A 351 -4.64 -6.18 13.82
N LEU A 352 -3.39 -6.59 13.59
CA LEU A 352 -3.05 -7.72 12.72
C LEU A 352 -3.39 -9.09 13.33
N GLU A 353 -3.63 -9.18 14.65
CA GLU A 353 -4.24 -10.38 15.23
C GLU A 353 -5.70 -10.55 14.78
N VAL A 354 -6.41 -9.44 14.56
CA VAL A 354 -7.80 -9.41 14.07
C VAL A 354 -7.86 -9.52 12.55
N ASP A 355 -6.99 -8.78 11.86
CA ASP A 355 -6.99 -8.64 10.40
C ASP A 355 -5.58 -8.84 9.83
N PRO A 356 -5.06 -10.08 9.77
CA PRO A 356 -3.66 -10.32 9.42
C PRO A 356 -3.29 -9.89 7.99
N GLY A 357 -4.25 -9.79 7.08
CA GLY A 357 -4.03 -9.37 5.69
C GLY A 357 -4.29 -7.90 5.41
N ASP A 358 -4.63 -7.10 6.43
CA ASP A 358 -4.90 -5.67 6.21
C ASP A 358 -3.64 -4.98 5.65
N ASP A 359 -3.77 -4.43 4.44
CA ASP A 359 -2.66 -3.79 3.73
C ASP A 359 -2.12 -2.57 4.49
N THR A 360 -2.99 -1.81 5.15
CA THR A 360 -2.59 -0.60 5.87
C THR A 360 -1.75 -0.94 7.09
N TYR A 361 -2.20 -1.87 7.94
CA TYR A 361 -1.45 -2.28 9.12
C TYR A 361 -0.16 -3.01 8.75
N ASN A 362 -0.18 -3.89 7.75
CA ASN A 362 1.04 -4.55 7.28
C ASN A 362 2.05 -3.53 6.74
N ARG A 363 1.63 -2.56 5.92
CA ARG A 363 2.49 -1.47 5.44
C ARG A 363 3.10 -0.68 6.59
N ILE A 364 2.31 -0.30 7.60
CA ILE A 364 2.83 0.41 8.78
C ILE A 364 3.86 -0.44 9.52
N LEU A 365 3.60 -1.73 9.72
CA LEU A 365 4.53 -2.64 10.38
C LEU A 365 5.85 -2.76 9.61
N TYR A 366 5.78 -2.93 8.28
CA TYR A 366 6.94 -2.94 7.40
C TYR A 366 7.73 -1.62 7.45
N ASN A 367 7.06 -0.48 7.57
CA ASN A 367 7.70 0.82 7.76
C ASN A 367 8.45 0.88 9.10
N ILE A 368 7.85 0.38 10.18
CA ILE A 368 8.49 0.32 11.51
C ILE A 368 9.73 -0.59 11.49
N TYR A 369 9.63 -1.76 10.86
CA TYR A 369 10.78 -2.65 10.67
C TYR A 369 11.86 -2.04 9.80
N GLY A 370 11.50 -1.28 8.76
CA GLY A 370 12.45 -0.53 7.95
C GLY A 370 13.20 0.52 8.73
N ARG A 371 12.51 1.27 9.61
CA ARG A 371 13.11 2.26 10.49
C ARG A 371 14.12 1.64 11.45
N THR A 372 13.75 0.51 12.06
CA THR A 372 14.59 -0.20 13.05
C THR A 372 15.63 -1.12 12.40
N LYS A 373 15.65 -1.18 11.06
CA LYS A 373 16.47 -2.12 10.27
C LYS A 373 16.26 -3.59 10.65
N ASN A 374 15.06 -3.95 11.14
CA ASN A 374 14.72 -5.32 11.50
C ASN A 374 14.31 -6.12 10.25
N THR A 375 15.28 -6.39 9.36
CA THR A 375 15.09 -7.14 8.11
C THR A 375 14.59 -8.56 8.35
N LYS A 376 14.99 -9.19 9.47
CA LYS A 376 14.50 -10.52 9.86
C LYS A 376 12.99 -10.52 10.13
N ALA A 377 12.50 -9.59 10.95
CA ALA A 377 11.06 -9.51 11.24
C ALA A 377 10.26 -9.10 10.00
N TYR A 378 10.78 -8.16 9.20
CA TYR A 378 10.21 -7.78 7.91
C TYR A 378 9.98 -9.00 7.02
N THR A 379 11.03 -9.79 6.83
CA THR A 379 11.00 -10.90 5.88
C THR A 379 10.17 -12.07 6.38
N GLN A 380 10.27 -12.41 7.67
CA GLN A 380 9.41 -13.43 8.27
C GLN A 380 7.92 -13.07 8.08
N ARG A 381 7.54 -11.83 8.39
CA ARG A 381 6.16 -11.38 8.25
C ARG A 381 5.65 -11.46 6.81
N ALA A 382 6.47 -11.08 5.83
CA ALA A 382 6.09 -11.17 4.41
C ALA A 382 5.89 -12.63 3.94
N TYR A 383 6.72 -13.56 4.42
CA TYR A 383 6.57 -14.98 4.09
C TYR A 383 5.32 -15.56 4.75
N ASP A 384 5.07 -15.24 6.02
CA ASP A 384 3.88 -15.69 6.75
C ASP A 384 2.61 -15.13 6.11
N ALA A 385 2.59 -13.84 5.76
CA ALA A 385 1.44 -13.21 5.11
C ALA A 385 1.12 -13.86 3.75
N TRP A 386 2.14 -14.14 2.92
CA TRP A 386 1.96 -14.83 1.65
C TRP A 386 1.52 -16.29 1.81
N ALA A 387 2.06 -17.00 2.80
CA ALA A 387 1.69 -18.38 3.10
C ALA A 387 0.22 -18.48 3.55
N ASN A 388 -0.24 -17.51 4.35
CA ASN A 388 -1.61 -17.44 4.85
C ASN A 388 -2.61 -16.99 3.78
N LYS A 389 -2.31 -15.91 3.04
CA LYS A 389 -3.18 -15.39 1.97
C LYS A 389 -2.36 -14.90 0.78
N LYS A 390 -2.61 -15.51 -0.38
CA LYS A 390 -2.04 -15.05 -1.65
C LYS A 390 -2.85 -13.89 -2.18
N SER A 391 -2.21 -12.73 -2.33
CA SER A 391 -2.81 -11.52 -2.90
C SER A 391 -1.73 -10.70 -3.60
N VAL A 392 -2.13 -9.71 -4.41
CA VAL A 392 -1.19 -8.80 -5.07
C VAL A 392 -0.30 -8.08 -4.05
N ASN A 393 -0.89 -7.59 -2.95
CA ASN A 393 -0.17 -6.87 -1.91
C ASN A 393 0.83 -7.76 -1.16
N ASN A 394 0.40 -8.96 -0.74
CA ASN A 394 1.31 -9.91 -0.08
C ASN A 394 2.41 -10.40 -1.02
N GLY A 395 2.10 -10.58 -2.31
CA GLY A 395 3.09 -10.92 -3.34
C GLY A 395 4.14 -9.84 -3.54
N ALA A 396 3.74 -8.56 -3.59
CA ALA A 396 4.67 -7.43 -3.68
C ALA A 396 5.63 -7.39 -2.47
N ASN A 397 5.09 -7.57 -1.26
CA ASN A 397 5.89 -7.63 -0.03
C ASN A 397 6.82 -8.85 0.00
N LEU A 398 6.36 -10.01 -0.51
CA LEU A 398 7.16 -11.22 -0.63
C LEU A 398 8.35 -11.02 -1.57
N ILE A 399 8.14 -10.36 -2.72
CA ILE A 399 9.23 -10.07 -3.66
C ILE A 399 10.31 -9.26 -2.95
N GLU A 400 9.96 -8.14 -2.31
CA GLU A 400 10.96 -7.32 -1.62
C GLU A 400 11.65 -8.08 -0.48
N ALA A 401 10.91 -8.88 0.29
CA ALA A 401 11.47 -9.72 1.35
C ALA A 401 12.44 -10.77 0.83
N ALA A 402 12.09 -11.46 -0.26
CA ALA A 402 12.96 -12.47 -0.86
C ALA A 402 14.22 -11.84 -1.46
N LEU A 403 14.13 -10.63 -2.03
CA LEU A 403 15.29 -9.88 -2.49
C LEU A 403 16.20 -9.46 -1.33
N ILE A 404 15.64 -9.05 -0.19
CA ILE A 404 16.40 -8.73 1.04
C ILE A 404 17.13 -9.96 1.58
N ARG A 405 16.50 -11.15 1.57
CA ARG A 405 17.09 -12.41 2.06
C ARG A 405 17.97 -13.13 1.04
N GLU A 406 18.04 -12.64 -0.20
CA GLU A 406 18.70 -13.31 -1.32
C GLU A 406 18.08 -14.68 -1.68
N ASP A 407 16.80 -14.88 -1.36
CA ASP A 407 16.02 -16.10 -1.63
C ASP A 407 15.51 -16.14 -3.10
N TYR A 408 16.41 -15.87 -4.05
CA TYR A 408 16.05 -15.63 -5.46
C TYR A 408 15.37 -16.84 -6.12
N ASN A 409 15.83 -18.05 -5.85
CA ASN A 409 15.24 -19.25 -6.44
C ASN A 409 13.81 -19.51 -5.91
N TYR A 410 13.57 -19.22 -4.64
CA TYR A 410 12.24 -19.35 -4.05
C TYR A 410 11.27 -18.37 -4.70
N ILE A 411 11.63 -17.09 -4.82
CA ILE A 411 10.73 -16.10 -5.42
C ILE A 411 10.52 -16.34 -6.92
N LEU A 412 11.55 -16.78 -7.66
CA LEU A 412 11.39 -17.17 -9.06
C LEU A 412 10.36 -18.31 -9.22
N LYS A 413 10.42 -19.33 -8.34
CA LYS A 413 9.43 -20.41 -8.30
C LYS A 413 8.02 -19.90 -7.98
N GLN A 414 7.87 -18.97 -7.04
CA GLN A 414 6.55 -18.39 -6.73
C GLN A 414 6.00 -17.61 -7.93
N ILE A 415 6.83 -16.82 -8.62
CA ILE A 415 6.41 -16.09 -9.83
C ILE A 415 6.03 -17.08 -10.95
N ASP A 416 6.74 -18.20 -11.10
CA ASP A 416 6.38 -19.26 -12.05
C ASP A 416 5.00 -19.86 -11.78
N LEU A 417 4.69 -20.15 -10.51
CA LEU A 417 3.38 -20.67 -10.11
C LEU A 417 2.24 -19.70 -10.48
N VAL A 418 2.44 -18.40 -10.21
CA VAL A 418 1.45 -17.37 -10.58
C VAL A 418 1.33 -17.26 -12.10
N SER A 419 2.45 -17.35 -12.83
CA SER A 419 2.47 -17.28 -14.30
C SER A 419 1.69 -18.43 -14.95
N LEU A 420 1.73 -19.65 -14.37
CA LEU A 420 1.00 -20.81 -14.88
C LEU A 420 -0.52 -20.66 -14.78
N THR A 421 -1.00 -19.95 -13.76
CA THR A 421 -2.42 -19.67 -13.56
C THR A 421 -2.91 -18.49 -14.40
N GLN A 422 -2.00 -17.70 -14.98
CA GLN A 422 -2.28 -16.40 -15.59
C GLN A 422 -1.53 -16.23 -16.91
N LEU A 423 -1.78 -17.15 -17.85
CA LEU A 423 -1.10 -17.18 -19.15
C LEU A 423 -1.27 -15.90 -19.97
N ASN A 424 -2.29 -15.09 -19.68
CA ASN A 424 -2.62 -13.86 -20.40
C ASN A 424 -2.06 -12.59 -19.76
N ASP A 425 -1.40 -12.66 -18.60
CA ASP A 425 -0.78 -11.47 -17.99
C ASP A 425 0.66 -11.26 -18.48
N GLU A 426 0.82 -10.29 -19.37
CA GLU A 426 2.10 -9.88 -19.94
C GLU A 426 3.05 -9.19 -18.93
N TYR A 427 2.60 -8.87 -17.72
CA TYR A 427 3.43 -8.19 -16.72
C TYR A 427 4.06 -9.13 -15.68
N VAL A 428 3.42 -10.26 -15.35
CA VAL A 428 3.89 -11.16 -14.27
C VAL A 428 5.30 -11.68 -14.56
N PHE A 429 5.60 -12.07 -15.80
CA PHE A 429 6.92 -12.60 -16.12
C PHE A 429 8.04 -11.57 -15.91
N HIS A 430 7.74 -10.28 -16.05
CA HIS A 430 8.70 -9.18 -15.87
C HIS A 430 9.11 -9.00 -14.39
N LEU A 431 8.31 -9.50 -13.44
CA LEU A 431 8.68 -9.52 -12.01
C LEU A 431 9.97 -10.34 -11.74
N LYS A 432 10.35 -11.24 -12.66
CA LYS A 432 11.59 -12.03 -12.58
C LYS A 432 12.85 -11.21 -12.86
N LEU A 433 12.73 -10.03 -13.46
CA LEU A 433 13.87 -9.23 -13.90
C LEU A 433 14.83 -8.89 -12.74
N ARG A 434 14.30 -8.32 -11.65
CA ARG A 434 15.10 -7.93 -10.47
C ARG A 434 15.73 -9.13 -9.77
N PRO A 435 15.01 -10.24 -9.49
CA PRO A 435 15.63 -11.47 -8.99
C PRO A 435 16.81 -11.96 -9.84
N PHE A 436 16.67 -12.02 -11.18
CA PHE A 436 17.78 -12.46 -12.04
C PHE A 436 18.96 -11.49 -12.03
N MET A 437 18.72 -10.16 -12.05
CA MET A 437 19.77 -9.15 -11.93
C MET A 437 20.58 -9.30 -10.63
N LEU A 438 19.89 -9.41 -9.49
CA LEU A 438 20.52 -9.51 -8.17
C LEU A 438 21.20 -10.87 -7.93
N LYS A 439 20.64 -11.94 -8.48
CA LYS A 439 21.27 -13.27 -8.49
C LYS A 439 22.54 -13.34 -9.34
N GLY A 440 22.70 -12.42 -10.31
CA GLY A 440 23.83 -12.39 -11.26
C GLY A 440 23.58 -13.16 -12.56
N ASP A 441 22.35 -13.62 -12.81
CA ASP A 441 21.94 -14.33 -14.03
C ASP A 441 21.61 -13.32 -15.15
N ILE A 442 22.59 -12.50 -15.54
CA ILE A 442 22.39 -11.32 -16.41
C ILE A 442 21.85 -11.69 -17.80
N LYS A 443 22.18 -12.88 -18.32
CA LYS A 443 21.65 -13.37 -19.59
C LYS A 443 20.12 -13.58 -19.56
N GLU A 444 19.60 -14.21 -18.50
CA GLU A 444 18.16 -14.40 -18.33
C GLU A 444 17.45 -13.07 -18.04
N ALA A 445 18.08 -12.21 -17.22
CA ALA A 445 17.57 -10.86 -16.99
C ALA A 445 17.41 -10.06 -18.30
N GLN A 446 18.42 -10.09 -19.17
CA GLN A 446 18.38 -9.44 -20.48
C GLN A 446 17.26 -10.00 -21.36
N LYS A 447 17.10 -11.33 -21.42
CA LYS A 447 16.04 -11.98 -22.20
C LYS A 447 14.63 -11.55 -21.74
N ILE A 448 14.40 -11.50 -20.43
CA ILE A 448 13.13 -11.03 -19.85
C ILE A 448 12.88 -9.57 -20.22
N HIS A 449 13.91 -8.72 -20.09
CA HIS A 449 13.81 -7.30 -20.39
C HIS A 449 13.56 -7.01 -21.87
N ASP A 450 14.24 -7.73 -22.77
CA ASP A 450 14.05 -7.59 -24.22
C ASP A 450 12.65 -8.01 -24.65
N LYS A 451 12.15 -9.13 -24.10
CA LYS A 451 10.76 -9.57 -24.32
C LYS A 451 9.77 -8.49 -23.84
N PHE A 452 10.00 -7.90 -22.67
CA PHE A 452 9.12 -6.85 -22.14
C PHE A 452 9.10 -5.61 -23.03
N LYS A 453 10.27 -5.16 -23.52
CA LYS A 453 10.37 -4.03 -24.47
C LYS A 453 9.66 -4.30 -25.79
N LEU A 454 9.65 -5.55 -26.25
CA LEU A 454 8.95 -5.95 -27.46
C LEU A 454 7.41 -5.89 -27.28
N LEU A 455 6.91 -6.31 -26.12
CA LEU A 455 5.46 -6.31 -25.81
C LEU A 455 4.94 -4.91 -25.45
N HIS A 456 5.76 -4.07 -24.83
CA HIS A 456 5.37 -2.74 -24.33
C HIS A 456 6.30 -1.62 -24.85
N PRO A 457 6.29 -1.33 -26.16
CA PRO A 457 7.13 -0.28 -26.74
C PRO A 457 6.80 1.12 -26.21
N ASP A 458 5.57 1.34 -25.74
CA ASP A 458 5.10 2.56 -25.09
C ASP A 458 5.77 2.81 -23.72
N MET A 459 6.41 1.79 -23.12
CA MET A 459 7.14 1.89 -21.85
C MET A 459 8.64 2.17 -22.03
N LYS A 460 9.08 2.62 -23.21
CA LYS A 460 10.50 2.92 -23.52
C LYS A 460 11.18 3.82 -22.49
N ASN A 461 10.47 4.85 -21.98
CA ASN A 461 11.04 5.78 -21.03
C ASN A 461 11.37 5.12 -19.68
N MET A 462 10.53 4.17 -19.22
CA MET A 462 10.75 3.46 -17.96
C MET A 462 11.81 2.36 -18.09
N THR A 463 11.87 1.69 -19.24
CA THR A 463 12.78 0.55 -19.48
C THR A 463 14.25 0.97 -19.61
N LYS A 464 14.55 2.23 -19.95
CA LYS A 464 15.93 2.74 -20.04
C LYS A 464 16.74 2.59 -18.75
N VAL A 465 16.08 2.63 -17.59
CA VAL A 465 16.74 2.45 -16.28
C VAL A 465 17.32 1.04 -16.15
N ASN A 466 16.57 0.04 -16.61
CA ASN A 466 17.01 -1.35 -16.62
C ASN A 466 18.10 -1.59 -17.68
N ASP A 467 18.04 -0.89 -18.82
CA ASP A 467 19.12 -0.93 -19.84
C ASP A 467 20.46 -0.49 -19.23
N ILE A 468 20.47 0.58 -18.43
CA ILE A 468 21.67 1.07 -17.73
C ILE A 468 22.22 0.01 -16.77
N ALA A 469 21.36 -0.58 -15.93
CA ALA A 469 21.78 -1.60 -14.98
C ALA A 469 22.29 -2.88 -15.65
N LEU A 470 21.57 -3.41 -16.64
CA LEU A 470 21.99 -4.60 -17.39
C LEU A 470 23.32 -4.38 -18.10
N SER A 471 23.52 -3.19 -18.69
CA SER A 471 24.77 -2.83 -19.34
C SER A 471 25.95 -2.88 -18.36
N TYR A 472 25.79 -2.25 -17.19
CA TYR A 472 26.85 -2.24 -16.18
C TYR A 472 27.13 -3.63 -15.59
N LEU A 473 26.08 -4.40 -15.29
CA LEU A 473 26.18 -5.71 -14.64
C LEU A 473 26.79 -6.82 -15.52
N LYS A 474 26.85 -6.65 -16.85
CA LYS A 474 27.52 -7.59 -17.77
C LYS A 474 28.99 -7.79 -17.40
N ASP A 475 29.66 -6.70 -17.04
CA ASP A 475 31.10 -6.68 -16.78
C ASP A 475 31.41 -6.47 -15.28
N ASN A 476 30.40 -6.20 -14.46
CA ASN A 476 30.58 -5.83 -13.05
C ASN A 476 29.68 -6.64 -12.13
N LYS A 477 30.28 -7.41 -11.22
CA LYS A 477 29.54 -8.04 -10.12
C LYS A 477 29.34 -7.05 -8.97
N PRO A 478 28.15 -6.98 -8.36
CA PRO A 478 27.96 -6.26 -7.11
C PRO A 478 28.78 -6.96 -6.01
N THR A 479 29.57 -6.18 -5.27
CA THR A 479 30.31 -6.65 -4.11
C THR A 479 29.99 -5.75 -2.93
N ILE A 480 30.07 -6.28 -1.70
CA ILE A 480 29.87 -5.49 -0.48
C ILE A 480 30.72 -4.22 -0.51
N HIS A 481 31.99 -4.31 -0.94
CA HIS A 481 32.87 -3.14 -1.06
C HIS A 481 32.33 -2.08 -2.03
N LYS A 482 31.86 -2.49 -3.22
CA LYS A 482 31.22 -1.57 -4.18
C LYS A 482 29.91 -0.98 -3.67
N LEU A 483 29.18 -1.68 -2.81
CA LEU A 483 27.90 -1.20 -2.29
C LEU A 483 28.07 -0.29 -1.06
N LYS A 484 29.11 -0.49 -0.25
CA LYS A 484 29.34 0.25 1.00
C LYS A 484 29.49 1.76 0.82
N LYS A 485 30.02 2.21 -0.32
CA LYS A 485 30.12 3.65 -0.63
C LYS A 485 28.78 4.38 -0.68
N PHE A 486 27.67 3.67 -0.91
CA PHE A 486 26.33 4.26 -0.94
C PHE A 486 25.71 4.37 0.46
N GLU A 487 26.32 3.80 1.50
CA GLU A 487 25.77 3.81 2.85
C GLU A 487 25.75 5.22 3.45
N GLY A 488 24.65 5.53 4.12
CA GLY A 488 24.51 6.81 4.80
C GLY A 488 23.07 7.21 5.07
N LEU A 489 22.93 8.26 5.86
CA LEU A 489 21.69 9.00 5.98
C LEU A 489 21.71 10.13 4.97
N TYR A 490 20.64 10.29 4.21
CA TYR A 490 20.45 11.40 3.28
C TYR A 490 19.12 12.08 3.56
N ARG A 491 18.99 13.35 3.22
CA ARG A 491 17.77 14.13 3.41
C ARG A 491 17.39 14.83 2.12
N SER A 492 16.11 14.76 1.77
CA SER A 492 15.56 15.47 0.63
C SER A 492 15.83 16.97 0.71
N ASN A 493 16.13 17.58 -0.44
CA ASN A 493 16.24 19.03 -0.55
C ASN A 493 14.88 19.73 -0.34
N HIS A 494 13.77 19.07 -0.72
CA HIS A 494 12.45 19.69 -0.82
C HIS A 494 11.47 19.32 0.31
N SER A 495 11.88 18.45 1.24
CA SER A 495 11.02 17.98 2.33
C SER A 495 11.85 17.48 3.52
N GLU A 496 11.18 17.13 4.61
CA GLU A 496 11.82 16.49 5.78
C GLU A 496 12.09 14.99 5.56
N GLN A 497 11.72 14.44 4.41
CA GLN A 497 11.93 13.04 4.08
C GLN A 497 13.42 12.66 4.09
N SER A 498 13.74 11.58 4.80
CA SER A 498 15.09 11.03 4.89
C SER A 498 15.20 9.68 4.21
N TYR A 499 16.41 9.35 3.76
CA TYR A 499 16.78 8.08 3.14
C TYR A 499 17.93 7.48 3.94
N THR A 500 17.74 6.31 4.51
CA THR A 500 18.81 5.55 5.17
C THR A 500 19.20 4.41 4.25
N LEU A 501 20.44 4.40 3.80
CA LEU A 501 21.00 3.34 2.97
C LEU A 501 21.99 2.52 3.79
N TRP A 502 21.89 1.18 3.68
CA TRP A 502 22.84 0.25 4.28
C TRP A 502 22.95 -1.03 3.46
N VAL A 503 24.06 -1.72 3.58
CA VAL A 503 24.28 -3.03 2.94
C VAL A 503 23.86 -4.12 3.92
N GLU A 504 23.00 -5.01 3.44
CA GLU A 504 22.63 -6.25 4.12
C GLU A 504 22.99 -7.40 3.17
N ASN A 505 23.82 -8.34 3.63
CA ASN A 505 24.40 -9.38 2.76
C ASN A 505 25.09 -8.74 1.53
N ASN A 506 24.69 -9.10 0.31
CA ASN A 506 25.18 -8.54 -0.96
C ASN A 506 24.17 -7.57 -1.60
N THR A 507 23.22 -7.04 -0.82
CA THR A 507 22.15 -6.18 -1.32
C THR A 507 22.21 -4.81 -0.63
N LEU A 508 22.14 -3.74 -1.43
CA LEU A 508 21.99 -2.38 -0.90
C LEU A 508 20.51 -2.14 -0.61
N LEU A 509 20.19 -1.85 0.64
CA LEU A 509 18.84 -1.56 1.10
C LEU A 509 18.69 -0.05 1.32
N GLN A 510 17.48 0.43 1.08
CA GLN A 510 17.08 1.79 1.43
C GLN A 510 15.80 1.75 2.23
N TYR A 511 15.79 2.47 3.35
CA TYR A 511 14.59 2.89 4.05
C TYR A 511 14.35 4.37 3.75
N THR A 512 13.16 4.70 3.27
CA THR A 512 12.70 6.09 3.19
C THR A 512 11.80 6.35 4.39
N SER A 513 11.97 7.49 5.08
CA SER A 513 11.18 7.79 6.28
C SER A 513 9.68 7.59 6.04
N ASN A 514 9.03 6.76 6.88
CA ASN A 514 7.62 6.38 6.83
C ASN A 514 7.23 5.52 5.61
N GLN A 515 8.19 4.81 5.00
CA GLN A 515 7.97 3.90 3.87
C GLN A 515 8.75 2.58 4.06
N SER A 516 8.43 1.56 3.27
CA SER A 516 9.02 0.23 3.42
C SER A 516 10.47 0.17 2.94
N ILE A 517 11.17 -0.92 3.30
CA ILE A 517 12.52 -1.20 2.82
C ILE A 517 12.47 -1.52 1.33
N MET A 518 13.41 -0.96 0.56
CA MET A 518 13.53 -1.20 -0.87
C MET A 518 14.97 -1.62 -1.22
N PRO A 519 15.18 -2.82 -1.82
CA PRO A 519 16.46 -3.27 -2.33
C PRO A 519 16.78 -2.63 -3.69
N TYR A 520 18.03 -2.19 -3.82
CA TYR A 520 18.58 -1.51 -4.99
C TYR A 520 19.57 -2.38 -5.75
N ILE A 521 19.69 -2.10 -7.05
CA ILE A 521 20.56 -2.78 -8.00
C ILE A 521 21.67 -1.82 -8.41
N LEU A 522 22.91 -2.30 -8.44
CA LEU A 522 24.06 -1.53 -8.92
C LEU A 522 23.96 -1.31 -10.43
N ALA A 523 24.15 -0.07 -10.88
CA ALA A 523 23.99 0.33 -12.28
C ALA A 523 25.10 1.26 -12.79
N GLY A 524 26.19 1.35 -12.04
CA GLY A 524 27.31 2.24 -12.28
C GLY A 524 28.16 2.33 -11.03
N ASP A 525 29.37 2.88 -11.13
CA ASP A 525 30.18 3.10 -9.94
C ASP A 525 29.50 4.10 -8.99
N ASN A 526 28.79 5.10 -9.49
CA ASN A 526 28.08 6.05 -8.64
C ASN A 526 26.56 5.99 -8.86
N THR A 527 26.05 4.88 -9.39
CA THR A 527 24.65 4.79 -9.82
C THR A 527 24.00 3.53 -9.29
N ILE A 528 22.81 3.67 -8.71
CA ILE A 528 21.94 2.56 -8.31
C ILE A 528 20.55 2.77 -8.89
N VAL A 529 19.84 1.68 -9.14
CA VAL A 529 18.49 1.70 -9.70
C VAL A 529 17.54 0.78 -8.95
N ARG A 530 16.25 0.98 -9.15
CA ARG A 530 15.20 0.07 -8.70
C ARG A 530 13.93 0.22 -9.53
N GLY A 531 12.94 -0.61 -9.17
CA GLY A 531 11.61 -0.60 -9.73
C GLY A 531 11.49 -1.51 -10.94
N THR A 532 10.26 -1.65 -11.42
CA THR A 532 9.94 -2.37 -12.64
C THR A 532 9.03 -1.49 -13.47
N ALA A 533 9.17 -1.52 -14.80
CA ALA A 533 8.26 -0.79 -15.68
C ALA A 533 6.78 -1.19 -15.47
N SER A 534 6.52 -2.43 -15.05
CA SER A 534 5.20 -2.91 -14.63
C SER A 534 4.60 -2.18 -13.41
N ALA A 535 5.42 -1.53 -12.58
CA ALA A 535 4.97 -0.75 -11.42
C ALA A 535 4.72 0.74 -11.77
N ASN A 536 4.63 1.09 -13.06
CA ASN A 536 4.40 2.45 -13.58
C ASN A 536 5.43 3.51 -13.14
N LYS A 537 6.58 3.07 -12.61
CA LYS A 537 7.75 3.92 -12.37
C LYS A 537 9.03 3.10 -12.23
N THR A 538 10.13 3.63 -12.74
CA THR A 538 11.49 3.17 -12.45
C THR A 538 12.31 4.31 -11.86
N VAL A 539 13.27 3.99 -11.00
CA VAL A 539 14.05 4.99 -10.26
C VAL A 539 15.53 4.78 -10.50
N LEU A 540 16.23 5.88 -10.79
CA LEU A 540 17.69 5.95 -10.85
C LEU A 540 18.17 6.95 -9.80
N LYS A 541 19.23 6.59 -9.09
CA LYS A 541 19.95 7.50 -8.19
C LYS A 541 21.39 7.60 -8.62
N LYS A 542 21.87 8.83 -8.85
CA LYS A 542 23.24 9.14 -9.21
C LYS A 542 23.90 9.90 -8.07
N PHE A 543 24.92 9.31 -7.47
CA PHE A 543 25.65 9.85 -6.34
C PHE A 543 26.81 10.72 -6.82
N ILE A 544 27.07 11.80 -6.11
CA ILE A 544 28.09 12.78 -6.45
C ILE A 544 29.16 12.74 -5.35
N PRO A 545 30.39 12.32 -5.69
CA PRO A 545 31.51 12.34 -4.76
C PRO A 545 32.06 13.75 -4.59
N ASP A 546 32.64 14.01 -3.42
CA ASP A 546 33.51 15.16 -3.17
C ASP A 546 34.95 14.89 -3.63
N GLU A 547 35.86 15.80 -3.30
CA GLU A 547 37.29 15.71 -3.63
C GLU A 547 37.99 14.51 -2.96
N THR A 548 37.43 13.98 -1.88
CA THR A 548 37.94 12.79 -1.18
C THR A 548 37.39 11.48 -1.76
N GLY A 549 36.41 11.57 -2.66
CA GLY A 549 35.70 10.42 -3.23
C GLY A 549 34.46 10.00 -2.43
N GLU A 550 34.16 10.66 -1.31
CA GLU A 550 32.99 10.37 -0.49
C GLU A 550 31.73 11.03 -1.09
N PHE A 551 30.62 10.29 -1.13
CA PHE A 551 29.37 10.85 -1.63
C PHE A 551 28.80 11.86 -0.64
N TYR A 552 28.49 13.08 -1.09
CA TYR A 552 27.86 14.11 -0.26
C TYR A 552 26.41 14.41 -0.68
N LEU A 553 26.01 13.97 -1.88
CA LEU A 553 24.73 14.26 -2.50
C LEU A 553 24.35 13.14 -3.47
N PHE A 554 23.05 12.92 -3.68
CA PHE A 554 22.58 12.19 -4.85
C PHE A 554 21.45 12.92 -5.58
N GLU A 555 21.45 12.77 -6.89
CA GLU A 555 20.33 13.05 -7.79
C GLU A 555 19.38 11.86 -7.77
N HIS A 556 18.08 12.13 -7.67
CA HIS A 556 17.01 11.16 -7.77
C HIS A 556 16.20 11.44 -9.04
N PHE A 557 16.13 10.44 -9.91
CA PHE A 557 15.31 10.45 -11.11
C PHE A 557 14.20 9.41 -10.98
N GLU A 558 12.95 9.84 -11.11
CA GLU A 558 11.80 8.95 -11.28
C GLU A 558 11.31 9.06 -12.72
N TYR A 559 11.31 7.94 -13.43
CA TYR A 559 10.83 7.84 -14.80
C TYR A 559 9.47 7.18 -14.81
N ARG A 560 8.49 7.86 -15.40
CA ARG A 560 7.15 7.31 -15.68
C ARG A 560 6.94 7.24 -17.19
N LYS A 561 5.80 6.71 -17.63
CA LYS A 561 5.46 6.62 -19.05
C LYS A 561 5.60 7.97 -19.77
N ASP A 562 5.01 9.04 -19.21
CA ASP A 562 4.86 10.33 -19.89
C ASP A 562 5.57 11.51 -19.18
N ARG A 563 6.26 11.26 -18.06
CA ARG A 563 6.91 12.32 -17.29
C ARG A 563 8.11 11.83 -16.49
N ASP A 564 9.06 12.74 -16.30
CA ASP A 564 10.25 12.54 -15.49
C ASP A 564 10.23 13.49 -14.30
N TYR A 565 10.72 13.04 -13.15
CA TYR A 565 10.88 13.86 -11.95
C TYR A 565 12.33 13.80 -11.47
N LYS A 566 12.95 14.97 -11.27
CA LYS A 566 14.31 15.14 -10.72
C LYS A 566 14.23 15.76 -9.33
N ALA A 567 14.92 15.17 -8.37
CA ALA A 567 15.10 15.71 -7.02
C ALA A 567 16.51 15.46 -6.50
N TRP A 568 16.82 16.07 -5.36
CA TRP A 568 18.15 16.05 -4.76
C TRP A 568 18.06 15.64 -3.29
N SER A 569 19.10 14.96 -2.80
CA SER A 569 19.19 14.61 -1.37
C SER A 569 20.62 14.66 -0.85
N TRP A 570 20.80 15.42 0.23
CA TRP A 570 22.08 15.70 0.87
C TRP A 570 22.42 14.63 1.88
N ARG A 571 23.68 14.16 1.92
CA ARG A 571 24.17 13.27 2.98
C ARG A 571 24.15 14.02 4.31
N ILE A 572 23.71 13.36 5.37
CA ILE A 572 23.63 13.92 6.70
C ILE A 572 24.52 13.09 7.62
N ASP A 573 25.58 13.70 8.11
CA ASP A 573 26.51 13.07 9.04
C ASP A 573 26.15 13.35 10.51
N SER A 574 26.97 12.84 11.43
CA SER A 574 26.78 13.04 12.87
C SER A 574 26.96 14.51 13.30
N THR A 575 27.77 15.29 12.60
CA THR A 575 28.00 16.72 12.91
C THR A 575 26.78 17.56 12.57
N ILE A 576 26.16 17.32 11.41
CA ILE A 576 24.93 17.97 10.97
C ILE A 576 23.77 17.60 11.90
N LEU A 577 23.64 16.32 12.28
CA LEU A 577 22.62 15.88 13.25
C LEU A 577 22.81 16.55 14.62
N LYS A 578 24.05 16.68 15.08
CA LYS A 578 24.35 17.35 16.35
C LYS A 578 24.03 18.85 16.28
N ALA A 579 24.37 19.53 15.20
CA ALA A 579 24.05 20.94 14.98
C ALA A 579 22.53 21.17 15.01
N GLY A 580 21.78 20.37 14.26
CA GLY A 580 20.31 20.44 14.22
C GLY A 580 19.64 20.19 15.58
N ARG A 581 20.21 19.31 16.42
CA ARG A 581 19.72 19.10 17.81
C ARG A 581 19.88 20.33 18.67
N TYR A 582 21.04 20.98 18.64
CA TYR A 582 21.28 22.22 19.39
C TYR A 582 20.36 23.36 18.93
N LEU A 583 20.17 23.51 17.61
CA LEU A 583 19.24 24.48 17.07
C LEU A 583 17.80 24.24 17.57
N LYS A 584 17.33 22.98 17.48
CA LYS A 584 15.98 22.60 17.95
C LYS A 584 15.80 22.81 19.45
N ALA A 585 16.86 22.60 20.24
CA ALA A 585 16.88 22.84 21.68
C ALA A 585 17.04 24.33 22.06
N LYS A 586 17.13 25.25 21.08
CA LYS A 586 17.38 26.68 21.26
C LYS A 586 18.69 27.00 22.00
N GLN A 587 19.67 26.10 21.93
CA GLN A 587 20.99 26.28 22.55
C GLN A 587 21.93 26.96 21.55
N LEU A 588 21.74 28.27 21.32
CA LEU A 588 22.32 29.00 20.19
C LEU A 588 23.86 29.06 20.20
N ASP A 589 24.50 29.30 21.35
CA ASP A 589 25.97 29.34 21.43
C ASP A 589 26.59 27.97 21.08
N SER A 590 25.98 26.90 21.57
CA SER A 590 26.40 25.54 21.24
C SER A 590 26.11 25.19 19.78
N ALA A 591 24.96 25.66 19.25
CA ALA A 591 24.60 25.47 17.85
C ALA A 591 25.64 26.12 16.93
N LYS A 592 26.07 27.36 17.24
CA LYS A 592 27.06 28.10 16.44
C LYS A 592 28.35 27.31 16.26
N VAL A 593 28.98 26.91 17.37
CA VAL A 593 30.25 26.16 17.35
C VAL A 593 30.14 24.85 16.57
N VAL A 594 29.00 24.15 16.69
CA VAL A 594 28.81 22.87 15.99
C VAL A 594 28.48 23.08 14.51
N TYR A 595 27.77 24.14 14.13
CA TYR A 595 27.54 24.47 12.72
C TYR A 595 28.82 24.89 12.01
N GLU A 596 29.71 25.66 12.66
CA GLU A 596 31.02 26.00 12.11
C GLU A 596 31.83 24.74 11.77
N LYS A 597 31.87 23.77 12.68
CA LYS A 597 32.49 22.46 12.45
C LYS A 597 31.81 21.65 11.36
N ALA A 598 30.47 21.67 11.31
CA ALA A 598 29.71 20.95 10.28
C ALA A 598 29.98 21.53 8.89
N ILE A 599 30.13 22.86 8.76
CA ILE A 599 30.46 23.54 7.50
C ILE A 599 31.89 23.18 7.06
N GLU A 600 32.84 23.16 7.99
CA GLU A 600 34.22 22.74 7.70
C GLU A 600 34.27 21.30 7.17
N ALA A 601 33.53 20.39 7.81
CA ALA A 601 33.45 18.99 7.39
C ALA A 601 32.61 18.78 6.11
N ASN A 602 31.67 19.67 5.80
CA ASN A 602 30.70 19.53 4.72
C ASN A 602 30.55 20.83 3.90
N PRO A 603 31.62 21.31 3.24
CA PRO A 603 31.64 22.64 2.63
C PRO A 603 30.65 22.82 1.47
N LYS A 604 30.20 21.71 0.86
CA LYS A 604 29.23 21.68 -0.25
C LYS A 604 27.76 21.79 0.21
N HIS A 605 27.46 21.60 1.49
CA HIS A 605 26.10 21.66 2.02
C HIS A 605 25.68 23.09 2.29
N TYR A 606 25.20 23.79 1.25
CA TYR A 606 24.88 25.23 1.31
C TYR A 606 23.99 25.60 2.50
N PHE A 607 22.98 24.77 2.82
CA PHE A 607 22.00 25.03 3.88
C PHE A 607 22.60 25.10 5.29
N LEU A 608 23.81 24.57 5.51
CA LEU A 608 24.50 24.72 6.80
C LEU A 608 24.91 26.18 7.05
N LYS A 609 25.29 26.90 5.98
CA LYS A 609 25.63 28.33 6.08
C LYS A 609 24.39 29.16 6.40
N ASP A 610 23.25 28.82 5.82
CA ASP A 610 21.97 29.48 6.12
C ASP A 610 21.54 29.22 7.57
N ALA A 611 21.70 27.99 8.07
CA ALA A 611 21.43 27.67 9.46
C ALA A 611 22.36 28.40 10.44
N LEU A 612 23.65 28.53 10.12
CA LEU A 612 24.59 29.34 10.90
C LEU A 612 24.22 30.83 10.86
N ALA A 613 23.80 31.35 9.70
CA ALA A 613 23.33 32.72 9.57
C ALA A 613 22.12 33.00 10.47
N HIS A 614 21.17 32.06 10.54
CA HIS A 614 20.06 32.15 11.49
C HIS A 614 20.55 32.20 12.94
N VAL A 615 21.44 31.29 13.34
CA VAL A 615 21.99 31.26 14.70
C VAL A 615 22.68 32.58 15.05
N ASN A 616 23.52 33.11 14.16
CA ASN A 616 24.20 34.38 14.35
C ASN A 616 23.22 35.56 14.42
N TYR A 617 22.17 35.55 13.59
CA TYR A 617 21.13 36.58 13.61
C TYR A 617 20.38 36.57 14.95
N MET A 618 20.00 35.39 15.44
CA MET A 618 19.33 35.23 16.73
C MET A 618 20.22 35.62 17.93
N LEU A 619 21.53 35.45 17.84
CA LEU A 619 22.48 35.87 18.87
C LEU A 619 22.73 37.39 18.89
N SER A 620 22.52 38.08 17.76
CA SER A 620 22.78 39.51 17.60
C SER A 620 21.53 40.38 17.68
N THR A 621 20.34 39.79 17.62
CA THR A 621 19.05 40.49 17.64
C THR A 621 18.38 40.27 18.99
N ASP A 622 18.02 41.34 19.69
CA ASP A 622 17.22 41.23 20.91
C ASP A 622 15.76 40.82 20.62
N ALA A 623 15.09 40.30 21.65
CA ALA A 623 13.76 39.74 21.51
C ALA A 623 12.68 40.76 21.08
N GLU A 624 12.82 42.04 21.46
CA GLU A 624 11.85 43.08 21.12
C GLU A 624 11.94 43.44 19.63
N ASN A 625 13.17 43.63 19.13
CA ASN A 625 13.39 43.90 17.71
C ASN A 625 13.01 42.72 16.82
N LEU A 626 13.31 41.49 17.26
CA LEU A 626 12.88 40.30 16.56
C LEU A 626 11.34 40.24 16.48
N GLN A 627 10.63 40.47 17.59
CA GLN A 627 9.18 40.46 17.60
C GLN A 627 8.59 41.48 16.61
N LYS A 628 9.08 42.73 16.63
CA LYS A 628 8.66 43.78 15.68
C LYS A 628 8.92 43.38 14.22
N GLN A 629 10.07 42.77 13.94
CA GLN A 629 10.42 42.26 12.61
C GLN A 629 9.44 41.19 12.14
N LEU A 630 9.12 40.21 12.99
CA LEU A 630 8.18 39.15 12.65
C LEU A 630 6.78 39.73 12.40
N GLU A 631 6.33 40.68 13.23
CA GLU A 631 5.03 41.33 13.09
C GLU A 631 4.92 42.13 11.79
N ALA A 632 6.00 42.77 11.35
CA ALA A 632 6.01 43.56 10.12
C ALA A 632 5.69 42.73 8.87
N VAL A 633 6.13 41.45 8.83
CA VAL A 633 5.93 40.55 7.69
C VAL A 633 4.64 39.72 7.77
N VAL A 634 3.89 39.80 8.87
CA VAL A 634 2.57 39.16 8.97
C VAL A 634 1.62 39.77 7.94
N GLY A 635 0.89 38.91 7.22
CA GLY A 635 -0.08 39.36 6.23
C GLY A 635 -0.33 38.34 5.13
N THR A 636 -1.17 38.76 4.18
CA THR A 636 -1.50 37.99 2.99
C THR A 636 -0.75 38.55 1.80
N TYR A 637 -0.07 37.69 1.04
CA TYR A 637 0.68 38.04 -0.16
C TYR A 637 0.23 37.11 -1.29
N GLY A 638 -0.84 37.49 -2.01
CA GLY A 638 -1.52 36.60 -2.96
C GLY A 638 -1.96 35.30 -2.26
N PRO A 639 -1.56 34.11 -2.74
CA PRO A 639 -1.93 32.82 -2.15
C PRO A 639 -1.17 32.50 -0.85
N ARG A 640 -0.31 33.41 -0.36
CA ARG A 640 0.56 33.19 0.79
C ARG A 640 0.00 33.89 2.03
N LYS A 641 -0.13 33.17 3.13
CA LYS A 641 -0.47 33.74 4.44
C LYS A 641 0.68 33.54 5.41
N PHE A 642 1.17 34.64 5.98
CA PHE A 642 2.19 34.65 7.03
C PHE A 642 1.56 35.09 8.34
N TYR A 643 1.86 34.39 9.43
CA TYR A 643 1.29 34.67 10.75
C TYR A 643 2.24 34.21 11.86
N ILE A 644 2.09 34.81 13.04
CA ILE A 644 2.85 34.43 14.24
C ILE A 644 2.02 33.49 15.09
N GLU A 645 2.63 32.41 15.57
CA GLU A 645 2.03 31.50 16.55
C GLU A 645 3.12 31.10 17.55
N ASN A 646 2.88 31.29 18.85
CA ASN A 646 3.85 31.00 19.91
C ASN A 646 5.24 31.64 19.69
N GLY A 647 5.27 32.89 19.21
CA GLY A 647 6.50 33.65 18.96
C GLY A 647 7.31 33.17 17.75
N LYS A 648 6.71 32.42 16.83
CA LYS A 648 7.34 31.88 15.62
C LYS A 648 6.57 32.31 14.39
N LEU A 649 7.30 32.65 13.32
CA LEU A 649 6.71 32.97 12.02
C LEU A 649 6.37 31.69 11.26
N PHE A 650 5.13 31.57 10.84
CA PHE A 650 4.65 30.50 9.98
C PHE A 650 4.17 31.03 8.65
N TYR A 651 4.26 30.17 7.66
CA TYR A 651 3.77 30.38 6.31
C TYR A 651 2.86 29.23 5.91
N LYS A 652 1.77 29.56 5.21
CA LYS A 652 0.90 28.61 4.52
C LYS A 652 0.54 29.14 3.14
N ARG A 653 0.46 28.26 2.15
CA ARG A 653 0.03 28.60 0.79
C ARG A 653 -1.28 27.93 0.46
N GLU A 654 -2.21 28.71 -0.07
CA GLU A 654 -3.50 28.24 -0.59
C GLU A 654 -3.65 28.79 -2.00
N GLN A 655 -3.61 27.92 -3.02
CA GLN A 655 -3.84 28.34 -4.39
C GLN A 655 -5.34 28.53 -4.62
N SER A 656 -5.75 29.76 -4.93
CA SER A 656 -7.16 30.12 -5.13
C SER A 656 -7.82 29.39 -6.30
N GLU A 657 -7.09 29.14 -7.39
CA GLU A 657 -7.63 28.52 -8.61
C GLU A 657 -7.80 27.00 -8.48
N SER A 658 -6.85 26.32 -7.86
CA SER A 658 -6.86 24.86 -7.70
C SER A 658 -7.46 24.40 -6.38
N GLY A 659 -7.68 25.33 -5.44
CA GLY A 659 -7.96 25.02 -4.04
C GLY A 659 -6.78 24.36 -3.31
N GLN A 660 -5.64 24.13 -3.97
CA GLN A 660 -4.57 23.32 -3.39
C GLN A 660 -3.96 24.01 -2.17
N VAL A 661 -4.01 23.30 -1.04
CA VAL A 661 -3.45 23.76 0.23
C VAL A 661 -2.13 23.06 0.52
N PHE A 662 -1.09 23.84 0.77
CA PHE A 662 0.25 23.35 1.12
C PHE A 662 0.43 23.28 2.65
N PRO A 663 1.39 22.47 3.13
CA PRO A 663 1.69 22.33 4.55
C PRO A 663 2.02 23.66 5.24
N LYS A 664 1.70 23.76 6.53
CA LYS A 664 2.20 24.83 7.41
C LYS A 664 3.71 24.66 7.61
N ILE A 665 4.47 25.72 7.38
CA ILE A 665 5.93 25.72 7.47
C ILE A 665 6.41 26.80 8.44
N GLU A 666 7.33 26.46 9.35
CA GLU A 666 8.05 27.43 10.18
C GLU A 666 9.15 28.10 9.36
N LEU A 667 9.18 29.44 9.37
CA LEU A 667 10.20 30.23 8.71
C LEU A 667 11.15 30.83 9.75
N LEU A 668 12.45 30.71 9.49
CA LEU A 668 13.49 31.14 10.42
C LEU A 668 14.27 32.35 9.85
N PRO A 669 14.38 33.47 10.58
CA PRO A 669 15.04 34.66 10.08
C PRO A 669 16.56 34.46 9.98
N ILE A 670 17.15 34.84 8.85
CA ILE A 670 18.62 34.92 8.67
C ILE A 670 19.12 36.36 8.52
N SER A 671 18.20 37.30 8.26
CA SER A 671 18.40 38.75 8.32
C SER A 671 17.03 39.43 8.56
N GLU A 672 17.00 40.77 8.60
CA GLU A 672 15.78 41.56 8.80
C GLU A 672 14.63 41.19 7.83
N ASN A 673 14.96 40.88 6.58
CA ASN A 673 13.97 40.67 5.53
C ASN A 673 14.09 39.31 4.81
N ARG A 674 14.98 38.42 5.24
CA ARG A 674 15.22 37.12 4.63
C ARG A 674 15.03 35.99 5.63
N TYR A 675 14.26 34.99 5.22
CA TYR A 675 13.88 33.85 6.04
C TYR A 675 14.21 32.55 5.31
N MET A 676 14.83 31.61 6.01
CA MET A 676 15.10 30.27 5.53
C MET A 676 13.96 29.31 5.88
N ASN A 677 13.85 28.23 5.12
CA ASN A 677 12.90 27.16 5.33
C ASN A 677 13.65 25.86 5.65
N LEU A 678 13.50 25.35 6.87
CA LEU A 678 14.15 24.08 7.22
C LEU A 678 13.39 22.86 6.68
N THR A 679 12.13 22.96 6.28
CA THR A 679 11.38 21.85 5.66
C THR A 679 11.80 21.68 4.19
N ASN A 680 11.96 22.77 3.44
CA ASN A 680 12.53 22.78 2.10
C ASN A 680 13.81 23.61 2.11
N LEU A 681 14.94 22.91 2.20
CA LEU A 681 16.29 23.49 2.30
C LEU A 681 16.59 24.45 1.14
N GLY A 682 15.99 24.22 -0.02
CA GLY A 682 16.23 24.97 -1.24
C GLY A 682 15.52 26.30 -1.35
N ASP A 683 14.62 26.66 -0.44
CA ASP A 683 13.76 27.84 -0.60
C ASP A 683 13.97 28.87 0.52
N HIS A 684 14.23 30.12 0.13
CA HIS A 684 14.22 31.29 1.02
C HIS A 684 13.07 32.23 0.68
N TYR A 685 12.55 32.91 1.68
CA TYR A 685 11.53 33.94 1.54
C TYR A 685 12.15 35.30 1.83
N ILE A 686 12.07 36.22 0.87
CA ILE A 686 12.57 37.58 0.98
C ILE A 686 11.41 38.56 0.91
N PHE A 687 11.38 39.51 1.83
CA PHE A 687 10.40 40.58 1.84
C PHE A 687 11.02 41.88 1.33
N LYS A 688 10.47 42.45 0.24
CA LYS A 688 10.84 43.79 -0.21
C LYS A 688 10.09 44.82 0.62
N LEU A 689 10.85 45.72 1.23
CA LEU A 689 10.35 46.80 2.08
C LEU A 689 10.18 48.07 1.23
N GLU A 690 9.05 48.75 1.40
CA GLU A 690 8.82 50.10 0.88
C GLU A 690 8.50 50.99 2.10
N ASN A 691 9.31 52.03 2.34
CA ASN A 691 9.21 52.88 3.54
C ASN A 691 9.22 52.08 4.86
N GLY A 692 10.03 51.03 4.94
CA GLY A 692 10.11 50.14 6.11
C GLY A 692 8.97 49.13 6.25
N ILE A 693 8.01 49.10 5.30
CA ILE A 693 6.85 48.21 5.33
C ILE A 693 7.04 47.09 4.30
N PRO A 694 6.95 45.80 4.69
CA PRO A 694 6.99 44.68 3.75
C PRO A 694 5.82 44.72 2.75
N LYS A 695 6.11 45.01 1.48
CA LYS A 695 5.10 45.11 0.39
C LYS A 695 5.11 43.95 -0.58
N THR A 696 6.20 43.18 -0.67
CA THR A 696 6.28 42.03 -1.58
C THR A 696 6.98 40.85 -0.92
N SER A 697 6.47 39.64 -1.11
CA SER A 697 7.09 38.37 -0.72
C SER A 697 7.63 37.64 -1.96
N ILE A 698 8.90 37.27 -1.93
CA ILE A 698 9.63 36.67 -3.06
C ILE A 698 10.28 35.37 -2.61
N VAL A 699 10.15 34.31 -3.42
CA VAL A 699 10.91 33.07 -3.18
C VAL A 699 12.19 33.07 -3.98
N TYR A 700 13.28 32.81 -3.27
CA TYR A 700 14.57 32.48 -3.86
C TYR A 700 14.78 30.98 -3.75
N ARG A 701 15.32 30.37 -4.80
CA ARG A 701 15.66 28.95 -4.81
C ARG A 701 17.14 28.74 -5.05
N PHE A 702 17.75 27.85 -4.27
CA PHE A 702 19.10 27.38 -4.54
C PHE A 702 19.07 26.37 -5.69
N ILE A 703 19.71 26.72 -6.82
CA ILE A 703 19.87 25.83 -7.95
C ILE A 703 21.17 25.06 -7.76
N ILE A 704 21.04 23.77 -7.41
CA ILE A 704 22.16 22.90 -7.05
C ILE A 704 23.17 22.76 -8.19
N ASP A 705 22.68 22.58 -9.43
CA ASP A 705 23.54 22.44 -10.61
C ASP A 705 24.41 23.70 -10.86
N ASP A 706 23.92 24.88 -10.47
CA ASP A 706 24.59 26.17 -10.68
C ASP A 706 25.26 26.72 -9.39
N GLU A 707 25.13 25.99 -8.27
CA GLU A 707 25.54 26.40 -6.91
C GLU A 707 25.15 27.85 -6.52
N LYS A 708 23.98 28.34 -6.97
CA LYS A 708 23.56 29.74 -6.75
C LYS A 708 22.10 29.90 -6.35
N TRP A 709 21.83 30.96 -5.58
CA TRP A 709 20.47 31.41 -5.27
C TRP A 709 19.90 32.21 -6.45
N ILE A 710 18.73 31.80 -6.96
CA ILE A 710 18.03 32.49 -8.05
C ILE A 710 16.67 32.97 -7.55
N GLU A 711 16.32 34.21 -7.87
CA GLU A 711 14.97 34.76 -7.71
C GLU A 711 14.00 34.05 -8.66
N LEU A 712 12.94 33.44 -8.12
CA LEU A 712 11.90 32.85 -8.95
C LEU A 712 10.93 33.95 -9.43
N LYS A 713 11.17 34.45 -10.65
CA LYS A 713 10.46 35.62 -11.23
C LYS A 713 9.07 35.31 -11.80
N ASN A 714 8.63 34.06 -11.83
CA ASN A 714 7.31 33.71 -12.35
C ASN A 714 6.17 34.13 -11.40
N GLU A 715 4.97 34.36 -11.96
CA GLU A 715 3.78 34.84 -11.26
C GLU A 715 3.41 33.99 -10.03
N GLY A 716 3.83 32.72 -9.99
CA GLY A 716 3.61 31.82 -8.88
C GLY A 716 4.54 31.99 -7.67
N ASN A 717 5.54 32.88 -7.71
CA ASN A 717 6.58 32.96 -6.68
C ASN A 717 6.89 34.35 -6.10
N THR A 718 6.34 35.41 -6.70
CA THR A 718 6.46 36.80 -6.23
C THR A 718 5.07 37.39 -6.05
N PHE A 719 4.73 37.81 -4.84
CA PHE A 719 3.39 38.31 -4.53
C PHE A 719 3.44 39.62 -3.75
N LYS A 720 2.62 40.58 -4.17
CA LYS A 720 2.37 41.81 -3.41
C LYS A 720 1.50 41.51 -2.20
N ARG A 721 1.72 42.26 -1.13
CA ARG A 721 0.88 42.26 0.06
C ARG A 721 -0.51 42.75 -0.34
N SER A 722 -1.54 42.04 0.08
CA SER A 722 -2.92 42.53 0.04
C SER A 722 -3.04 43.65 1.07
N ASP A 723 -3.60 44.78 0.67
CA ASP A 723 -3.88 45.91 1.57
C ASP A 723 -4.94 45.54 2.62
#